data_AF-A0A516UX44-F1
#
_entry.id   AF-A0A516UX44-F1
#
_cell.length_a   1.000
_cell.length_b   1.000
_cell.length_c   1.000
_cell.angle_alpha   90.00
_cell.angle_beta   90.00
_cell.angle_gamma   90.00
#
_symmetry.space_group_name_H-M   'P 1'
#
loop_
_entity.id
_entity.type
_entity.pdbx_description
1 polymer ?
#
loop_
_entity_poly.entity_id
_entity_poly.type
_entity_poly.pdbx_seq_one_letter_code
_entity_poly.pdbx_strand_id
1 'polypeptide(L)'
;MLLSACGQSGEEGAVAAGPGNDREYQQPLLTGGRGIPAGVEGHGVSLSRVPVDTGIAPLHAVFSKNTYEPRLDLAPESGWDWSGVGENIGLSLKVTNPGEHSAQLFVTVYDHETYGTRSFNVPAGGIGTYYFDLNGPALALDTGMRDAPALYDNAATAMTWMWGSKSLDLSNIRRIELNMKSILSDRPLVFEDIALAPNGEFKPQKLQKIFDQYGQYAPQDYPEKIHSDDELRASAQREAEAFSESSIFPDRSRFGGWAEGPRYKSTGYFRTQKIDGQWALIDPEGYLFFATGVDNMRMDNTVTMTGVDFADPDTGLGETIVSELRRDLFQWLPEKGDPLAAHYFYRPVVHMGPVEKGQGYSFYRANLQRKYGPDYLQRWREVTVDRQLNWGFTTLGNWADPSLYDNGKVAYVANGWIRGEHKRVSSGNDYWGPLHDPFDPEFVNSVKRTVAQVAAEVQGDPWCMGVYIENELSWGNTKTDAGHFGLIIHTLTRDAAESPAKAAFVEILKRKYPSVESLSRAWFSSMPSRSIPSWEAFAAGFSLSQAAGGEPQIEGQLREDFSLLLESLSARFFSVVQRELADVMPDHLFLGARFADWGMTPEVVRGAAAYVDVVSYNLYTEGLAADNWEFLAEIDKPSIIGEFHMGATDSGSFHAGLVSAESQQERGEMFRDYMHTIIDNPWFVGAQWFQYIDSPASGRAWDGENYNVGFVTVADEPYGPLVAAAQALNRELYPRRYGQKND
;
A
#
# COMPACT_ATOMS: atom_id res chain seq x y z
N MET A 1 48.37 -47.33 -8.66
CA MET A 1 48.48 -48.73 -9.12
C MET A 1 47.21 -49.07 -9.88
N LEU A 2 47.32 -49.26 -11.21
CA LEU A 2 46.92 -50.47 -11.97
C LEU A 2 45.40 -50.72 -11.96
N LEU A 3 44.69 -50.34 -13.02
CA LEU A 3 44.37 -51.14 -14.24
C LEU A 3 43.26 -52.17 -14.00
N SER A 4 42.12 -52.04 -14.70
CA SER A 4 41.78 -52.85 -15.88
C SER A 4 40.26 -52.94 -16.13
N ALA A 5 39.93 -53.10 -17.41
CA ALA A 5 38.64 -53.03 -18.08
C ALA A 5 37.83 -54.34 -18.09
N CYS A 6 36.56 -54.21 -18.48
CA CYS A 6 35.63 -55.10 -19.23
C CYS A 6 34.20 -54.71 -18.80
N GLY A 7 33.17 -54.50 -19.62
CA GLY A 7 32.89 -54.78 -21.03
C GLY A 7 31.39 -55.09 -21.14
N GLN A 8 30.77 -54.65 -22.24
CA GLN A 8 29.48 -55.06 -22.82
C GLN A 8 28.16 -54.31 -22.47
N SER A 9 27.59 -53.82 -23.58
CA SER A 9 26.21 -53.50 -23.94
C SER A 9 25.07 -54.06 -23.10
N GLY A 10 24.06 -53.22 -22.83
CA GLY A 10 22.72 -53.61 -22.39
C GLY A 10 21.70 -52.54 -22.79
N GLU A 11 20.60 -53.00 -23.36
CA GLU A 11 19.48 -52.27 -23.97
C GLU A 11 18.72 -51.34 -23.02
N GLU A 12 17.97 -50.41 -23.63
CA GLU A 12 16.96 -49.54 -23.03
C GLU A 12 16.00 -50.34 -22.12
N GLY A 13 16.00 -50.02 -20.84
CA GLY A 13 15.03 -50.49 -19.86
C GLY A 13 14.19 -49.32 -19.36
N ALA A 14 12.96 -49.23 -19.83
CA ALA A 14 11.92 -48.36 -19.28
C ALA A 14 11.74 -48.63 -17.78
N VAL A 15 11.87 -47.59 -16.96
CA VAL A 15 11.55 -47.68 -15.53
C VAL A 15 10.04 -47.47 -15.39
N ALA A 16 9.35 -48.56 -15.03
CA ALA A 16 7.93 -48.60 -14.76
C ALA A 16 7.57 -47.72 -13.55
N ALA A 17 6.56 -46.87 -13.73
CA ALA A 17 5.86 -46.20 -12.64
C ALA A 17 5.24 -47.25 -11.70
N GLY A 18 5.47 -47.10 -10.40
CA GLY A 18 4.79 -47.89 -9.36
C GLY A 18 3.28 -47.61 -9.36
N PRO A 19 2.45 -48.51 -8.79
CA PRO A 19 1.00 -48.41 -8.87
C PRO A 19 0.54 -47.18 -8.08
N GLY A 20 0.06 -46.18 -8.81
CA GLY A 20 -0.49 -44.94 -8.27
C GLY A 20 -1.77 -45.18 -7.50
N ASN A 21 -1.90 -44.45 -6.41
CA ASN A 21 -3.12 -44.34 -5.63
C ASN A 21 -4.09 -43.43 -6.43
N ASP A 22 -4.80 -44.00 -7.41
CA ASP A 22 -5.79 -43.28 -8.22
C ASP A 22 -7.01 -42.90 -7.37
N ARG A 23 -6.88 -41.83 -6.59
CA ARG A 23 -8.03 -40.95 -6.32
C ARG A 23 -8.00 -39.89 -7.40
N GLU A 24 -9.00 -39.90 -8.28
CA GLU A 24 -9.25 -38.80 -9.22
C GLU A 24 -9.54 -37.54 -8.38
N TYR A 25 -8.56 -36.64 -8.26
CA TYR A 25 -8.75 -35.35 -7.61
C TYR A 25 -9.37 -34.36 -8.59
N GLN A 26 -10.22 -33.47 -8.08
CA GLN A 26 -10.91 -32.49 -8.92
C GLN A 26 -9.95 -31.37 -9.34
N GLN A 27 -9.65 -31.31 -10.64
CA GLN A 27 -8.91 -30.19 -11.24
C GLN A 27 -9.75 -28.90 -11.22
N PRO A 28 -9.11 -27.72 -11.25
CA PRO A 28 -9.82 -26.45 -11.42
C PRO A 28 -10.67 -26.43 -12.70
N LEU A 29 -11.79 -25.70 -12.66
CA LEU A 29 -12.90 -25.79 -13.63
C LEU A 29 -12.57 -25.46 -15.10
N LEU A 30 -11.40 -24.90 -15.42
CA LEU A 30 -11.08 -24.46 -16.79
C LEU A 30 -10.64 -25.60 -17.71
N THR A 31 -10.36 -26.79 -17.17
CA THR A 31 -9.98 -27.98 -17.94
C THR A 31 -11.21 -28.69 -18.53
N GLY A 32 -11.83 -28.14 -19.58
CA GLY A 32 -12.81 -28.89 -20.38
C GLY A 32 -13.83 -28.08 -21.21
N GLY A 33 -14.06 -28.52 -22.45
CA GLY A 33 -15.22 -28.13 -23.26
C GLY A 33 -15.08 -26.86 -24.12
N ARG A 34 -16.17 -26.52 -24.82
CA ARG A 34 -16.29 -25.35 -25.71
C ARG A 34 -17.16 -24.22 -25.13
N GLY A 35 -17.75 -24.41 -23.95
CA GLY A 35 -18.57 -23.43 -23.25
C GLY A 35 -17.89 -22.88 -21.99
N ILE A 36 -18.45 -21.84 -21.39
CA ILE A 36 -18.03 -21.37 -20.06
C ILE A 36 -18.54 -22.38 -19.03
N PRO A 37 -17.69 -22.95 -18.17
CA PRO A 37 -18.11 -23.95 -17.18
C PRO A 37 -19.08 -23.36 -16.15
N ALA A 38 -19.95 -24.19 -15.58
CA ALA A 38 -20.77 -23.78 -14.44
C ALA A 38 -19.87 -23.42 -13.25
N GLY A 39 -20.20 -22.35 -12.53
CA GLY A 39 -19.38 -21.80 -11.45
C GLY A 39 -18.23 -20.91 -11.92
N VAL A 40 -18.12 -20.61 -13.23
CA VAL A 40 -17.20 -19.59 -13.75
C VAL A 40 -17.97 -18.33 -14.11
N GLU A 41 -17.75 -17.24 -13.39
CA GLU A 41 -18.54 -16.00 -13.49
C GLU A 41 -17.65 -14.76 -13.60
N GLY A 42 -18.09 -13.78 -14.40
CA GLY A 42 -17.41 -12.50 -14.55
C GLY A 42 -18.24 -11.36 -13.98
N HIS A 43 -17.67 -10.59 -13.07
CA HIS A 43 -18.21 -9.31 -12.59
C HIS A 43 -17.37 -8.17 -13.17
N GLY A 44 -17.94 -7.37 -14.07
CA GLY A 44 -17.13 -6.43 -14.86
C GLY A 44 -16.13 -7.15 -15.78
N VAL A 45 -16.39 -8.41 -16.12
CA VAL A 45 -15.54 -9.22 -17.01
C VAL A 45 -16.40 -9.90 -18.07
N SER A 46 -16.07 -9.67 -19.34
CA SER A 46 -16.72 -10.37 -20.46
C SER A 46 -16.00 -11.68 -20.74
N LEU A 47 -16.73 -12.80 -20.77
CA LEU A 47 -16.18 -14.14 -20.95
C LEU A 47 -16.55 -14.73 -22.31
N SER A 48 -15.57 -15.35 -22.97
CA SER A 48 -15.73 -16.04 -24.25
C SER A 48 -14.70 -17.18 -24.37
N ARG A 49 -14.83 -18.03 -25.39
CA ARG A 49 -13.86 -19.11 -25.68
C ARG A 49 -13.13 -18.81 -26.99
N VAL A 50 -11.81 -18.97 -26.99
CA VAL A 50 -11.01 -18.83 -28.22
C VAL A 50 -11.26 -20.06 -29.11
N PRO A 51 -11.73 -19.90 -30.36
CA PRO A 51 -11.96 -21.04 -31.24
C PRO A 51 -10.67 -21.81 -31.52
N VAL A 52 -10.70 -23.14 -31.35
CA VAL A 52 -9.60 -24.04 -31.69
C VAL A 52 -10.12 -25.21 -32.53
N ASP A 53 -9.31 -25.67 -33.49
CA ASP A 53 -9.68 -26.73 -34.44
C ASP A 53 -9.87 -28.08 -33.74
N THR A 54 -9.09 -28.37 -32.70
CA THR A 54 -9.19 -29.56 -31.84
C THR A 54 -8.77 -29.21 -30.40
N GLY A 55 -9.32 -29.92 -29.39
CA GLY A 55 -8.94 -29.74 -27.98
C GLY A 55 -9.84 -28.82 -27.15
N ILE A 56 -9.32 -28.40 -25.99
CA ILE A 56 -9.99 -27.48 -25.04
C ILE A 56 -9.75 -26.05 -25.53
N ALA A 57 -10.82 -25.27 -25.69
CA ALA A 57 -10.72 -23.86 -26.07
C ALA A 57 -10.29 -23.01 -24.86
N PRO A 58 -9.22 -22.21 -24.95
CA PRO A 58 -8.83 -21.28 -23.89
C PRO A 58 -9.97 -20.32 -23.50
N LEU A 59 -10.01 -19.92 -22.22
CA LEU A 59 -10.96 -18.91 -21.74
C LEU A 59 -10.40 -17.53 -22.06
N HIS A 60 -11.12 -16.76 -22.87
CA HIS A 60 -10.82 -15.35 -23.10
C HIS A 60 -11.70 -14.50 -22.19
N ALA A 61 -11.06 -13.69 -21.35
CA ALA A 61 -11.69 -12.80 -20.38
C ALA A 61 -11.25 -11.36 -20.65
N VAL A 62 -12.20 -10.44 -20.77
CA VAL A 62 -11.91 -9.00 -20.91
C VAL A 62 -12.36 -8.29 -19.64
N PHE A 63 -11.39 -7.87 -18.83
CA PHE A 63 -11.62 -7.10 -17.61
C PHE A 63 -11.91 -5.65 -18.00
N SER A 64 -13.06 -5.13 -17.55
CA SER A 64 -13.56 -3.81 -17.91
C SER A 64 -12.98 -2.73 -17.01
N LYS A 65 -12.48 -1.65 -17.61
CA LYS A 65 -12.03 -0.44 -16.90
C LYS A 65 -13.17 0.33 -16.21
N ASN A 66 -14.41 0.11 -16.64
CA ASN A 66 -15.61 0.75 -16.07
C ASN A 66 -16.10 0.05 -14.80
N THR A 67 -15.26 -0.74 -14.15
CA THR A 67 -15.57 -1.43 -12.90
C THR A 67 -14.36 -1.23 -11.99
N TYR A 68 -14.57 -0.84 -10.74
CA TYR A 68 -13.46 -0.63 -9.80
C TYR A 68 -12.62 -1.89 -9.62
N GLU A 69 -13.29 -3.02 -9.52
CA GLU A 69 -12.68 -4.31 -9.23
C GLU A 69 -13.28 -5.35 -10.18
N PRO A 70 -12.92 -5.34 -11.47
CA PRO A 70 -13.36 -6.35 -12.40
C PRO A 70 -12.76 -7.69 -11.96
N ARG A 71 -13.60 -8.73 -11.92
CA ARG A 71 -13.31 -9.99 -11.25
C ARG A 71 -13.85 -11.18 -12.03
N LEU A 72 -13.02 -12.21 -12.11
CA LEU A 72 -13.35 -13.54 -12.59
C LEU A 72 -13.35 -14.51 -11.40
N ASP A 73 -14.47 -15.18 -11.18
CA ASP A 73 -14.63 -16.19 -10.15
C ASP A 73 -14.67 -17.60 -10.73
N LEU A 74 -14.01 -18.52 -10.05
CA LEU A 74 -14.18 -19.96 -10.21
C LEU A 74 -14.66 -20.51 -8.86
N ALA A 75 -15.95 -20.82 -8.76
CA ALA A 75 -16.62 -21.27 -7.54
C ALA A 75 -17.63 -22.39 -7.86
N PRO A 76 -17.19 -23.66 -7.97
CA PRO A 76 -18.12 -24.78 -8.13
C PRO A 76 -18.97 -24.95 -6.88
N GLU A 77 -20.21 -25.43 -7.05
CA GLU A 77 -21.16 -25.62 -5.94
C GLU A 77 -20.61 -26.49 -4.81
N SER A 78 -19.87 -27.55 -5.14
CA SER A 78 -19.26 -28.46 -4.15
C SER A 78 -17.96 -27.95 -3.53
N GLY A 79 -17.32 -26.93 -4.11
CA GLY A 79 -15.90 -26.66 -3.89
C GLY A 79 -15.00 -27.78 -4.43
N TRP A 80 -13.74 -27.79 -3.99
CA TRP A 80 -12.73 -28.80 -4.28
C TRP A 80 -12.12 -29.39 -3.00
N ASP A 81 -11.85 -30.69 -3.02
CA ASP A 81 -10.97 -31.37 -2.07
C ASP A 81 -9.65 -31.72 -2.76
N TRP A 82 -8.60 -30.99 -2.39
CA TRP A 82 -7.23 -31.15 -2.88
C TRP A 82 -6.31 -31.81 -1.85
N SER A 83 -6.84 -32.25 -0.70
CA SER A 83 -6.04 -32.79 0.41
C SER A 83 -5.24 -34.04 0.06
N GLY A 84 -5.68 -34.82 -0.94
CA GLY A 84 -5.00 -36.04 -1.35
C GLY A 84 -4.03 -35.89 -2.54
N VAL A 85 -3.93 -34.70 -3.15
CA VAL A 85 -3.11 -34.48 -4.35
C VAL A 85 -1.62 -34.70 -4.08
N GLY A 86 -1.18 -34.41 -2.84
CA GLY A 86 0.19 -34.65 -2.38
C GLY A 86 0.78 -33.46 -1.63
N GLU A 87 2.06 -33.56 -1.34
CA GLU A 87 2.85 -32.48 -0.73
C GLU A 87 3.60 -31.69 -1.81
N ASN A 88 3.93 -30.43 -1.48
CA ASN A 88 4.69 -29.50 -2.32
C ASN A 88 4.03 -29.22 -3.68
N ILE A 89 2.77 -28.81 -3.64
CA ILE A 89 1.95 -28.47 -4.80
C ILE A 89 1.52 -27.00 -4.78
N GLY A 90 1.19 -26.51 -5.97
CA GLY A 90 0.69 -25.16 -6.20
C GLY A 90 -0.36 -25.13 -7.30
N LEU A 91 -1.04 -24.00 -7.39
CA LEU A 91 -1.96 -23.68 -8.48
C LEU A 91 -1.17 -22.97 -9.60
N SER A 92 -1.10 -23.59 -10.77
CA SER A 92 -0.42 -23.07 -11.95
C SER A 92 -1.42 -22.44 -12.92
N LEU A 93 -1.13 -21.23 -13.40
CA LEU A 93 -1.93 -20.45 -14.36
C LEU A 93 -1.06 -20.19 -15.59
N LYS A 94 -1.49 -20.67 -16.76
CA LYS A 94 -0.93 -20.28 -18.05
C LYS A 94 -1.81 -19.20 -18.67
N VAL A 95 -1.21 -18.04 -18.93
CA VAL A 95 -1.93 -16.83 -19.35
C VAL A 95 -1.19 -16.15 -20.50
N THR A 96 -1.93 -15.79 -21.55
CA THR A 96 -1.52 -14.87 -22.60
C THR A 96 -2.22 -13.53 -22.44
N ASN A 97 -1.48 -12.43 -22.56
CA ASN A 97 -2.01 -11.07 -22.66
C ASN A 97 -1.94 -10.59 -24.11
N PRO A 98 -3.03 -10.67 -24.90
CA PRO A 98 -3.07 -10.13 -26.26
C PRO A 98 -3.21 -8.61 -26.32
N GLY A 99 -3.32 -7.92 -25.17
CA GLY A 99 -3.50 -6.48 -25.07
C GLY A 99 -2.21 -5.68 -25.29
N GLU A 100 -2.36 -4.36 -25.30
CA GLU A 100 -1.28 -3.39 -25.53
C GLU A 100 -0.64 -2.85 -24.23
N HIS A 101 -1.12 -3.29 -23.08
CA HIS A 101 -0.65 -2.88 -21.75
C HIS A 101 -0.41 -4.11 -20.90
N SER A 102 0.53 -4.05 -19.96
CA SER A 102 0.70 -5.12 -18.99
C SER A 102 -0.54 -5.27 -18.11
N ALA A 103 -0.68 -6.44 -17.49
CA ALA A 103 -1.84 -6.79 -16.68
C ALA A 103 -1.40 -7.36 -15.33
N GLN A 104 -1.51 -6.55 -14.27
CA GLN A 104 -1.42 -7.06 -12.91
C GLN A 104 -2.71 -7.77 -12.52
N LEU A 105 -2.62 -9.07 -12.22
CA LEU A 105 -3.70 -9.84 -11.62
C LEU A 105 -3.39 -10.09 -10.15
N PHE A 106 -4.41 -10.00 -9.29
CA PHE A 106 -4.38 -10.66 -7.99
C PHE A 106 -5.17 -11.96 -8.09
N VAL A 107 -4.63 -13.00 -7.45
CA VAL A 107 -5.24 -14.33 -7.34
C VAL A 107 -5.48 -14.60 -5.87
N THR A 108 -6.75 -14.74 -5.50
CA THR A 108 -7.15 -15.12 -4.14
C THR A 108 -7.72 -16.53 -4.15
N VAL A 109 -7.16 -17.40 -3.31
CA VAL A 109 -7.70 -18.75 -3.08
C VAL A 109 -8.37 -18.77 -1.72
N TYR A 110 -9.67 -19.08 -1.70
CA TYR A 110 -10.50 -19.16 -0.51
C TYR A 110 -10.71 -20.63 -0.12
N ASP A 111 -10.43 -20.96 1.13
CA ASP A 111 -10.96 -22.17 1.75
C ASP A 111 -12.31 -21.84 2.44
N HIS A 112 -12.74 -22.66 3.40
CA HIS A 112 -14.00 -22.47 4.11
C HIS A 112 -13.93 -21.51 5.31
N GLU A 113 -12.74 -21.15 5.78
CA GLU A 113 -12.51 -20.28 6.94
C GLU A 113 -11.72 -19.01 6.58
N THR A 114 -10.76 -19.12 5.66
CA THR A 114 -9.79 -18.09 5.34
C THR A 114 -9.46 -18.04 3.84
N TYR A 115 -8.51 -17.18 3.48
CA TYR A 115 -8.05 -16.98 2.12
C TYR A 115 -6.60 -16.50 2.08
N GLY A 116 -5.92 -16.74 0.96
CA GLY A 116 -4.61 -16.18 0.66
C GLY A 116 -4.59 -15.51 -0.70
N THR A 117 -3.99 -14.32 -0.80
CA THR A 117 -3.88 -13.53 -2.02
C THR A 117 -2.41 -13.41 -2.46
N ARG A 118 -2.17 -13.69 -3.74
CA ARG A 118 -0.91 -13.42 -4.43
C ARG A 118 -1.16 -12.56 -5.67
N SER A 119 -0.11 -12.01 -6.28
CA SER A 119 -0.21 -11.22 -7.50
C SER A 119 0.89 -11.55 -8.50
N PHE A 120 0.63 -11.35 -9.79
CA PHE A 120 1.63 -11.41 -10.85
C PHE A 120 1.27 -10.41 -11.96
N ASN A 121 2.25 -10.03 -12.77
CA ASN A 121 2.07 -9.16 -13.93
C ASN A 121 2.28 -9.99 -15.22
N VAL A 122 1.41 -9.82 -16.21
CA VAL A 122 1.55 -10.37 -17.56
C VAL A 122 1.91 -9.27 -18.54
N PRO A 123 3.12 -9.28 -19.13
CA PRO A 123 3.56 -8.27 -20.09
C PRO A 123 2.61 -8.08 -21.27
N ALA A 124 2.60 -6.88 -21.84
CA ALA A 124 1.83 -6.60 -23.06
C ALA A 124 2.26 -7.52 -24.21
N GLY A 125 1.31 -8.15 -24.91
CA GLY A 125 1.60 -9.15 -25.95
C GLY A 125 2.30 -10.43 -25.44
N GLY A 126 2.48 -10.58 -24.13
CA GLY A 126 3.25 -11.63 -23.50
C GLY A 126 2.46 -12.91 -23.22
N ILE A 127 3.20 -13.98 -22.94
CA ILE A 127 2.67 -15.25 -22.43
C ILE A 127 3.53 -15.73 -21.27
N GLY A 128 2.90 -16.21 -20.21
CA GLY A 128 3.58 -16.71 -19.02
C GLY A 128 2.86 -17.88 -18.37
N THR A 129 3.62 -18.66 -17.59
CA THR A 129 3.05 -19.61 -16.63
C THR A 129 3.45 -19.15 -15.24
N TYR A 130 2.49 -19.05 -14.33
CA TYR A 130 2.65 -18.50 -12.99
C TYR A 130 2.13 -19.48 -11.95
N TYR A 131 2.76 -19.56 -10.77
CA TYR A 131 2.31 -20.48 -9.73
C TYR A 131 2.04 -19.81 -8.37
N PHE A 132 0.98 -20.27 -7.71
CA PHE A 132 0.60 -19.96 -6.34
C PHE A 132 0.92 -21.18 -5.47
N ASP A 133 1.84 -21.06 -4.51
CA ASP A 133 2.13 -22.15 -3.56
C ASP A 133 0.92 -22.44 -2.67
N LEU A 134 0.40 -23.67 -2.69
CA LEU A 134 -0.72 -24.11 -1.86
C LEU A 134 -0.26 -24.87 -0.61
N ASN A 135 0.78 -25.69 -0.74
CA ASN A 135 1.49 -26.30 0.38
C ASN A 135 2.98 -26.48 0.03
N GLY A 136 3.81 -26.79 1.03
CA GLY A 136 5.23 -27.08 0.82
C GLY A 136 6.16 -26.31 1.77
N PRO A 137 7.46 -26.66 1.76
CA PRO A 137 8.42 -26.14 2.75
C PRO A 137 8.69 -24.64 2.64
N ALA A 138 8.49 -23.99 1.49
CA ALA A 138 8.71 -22.54 1.36
C ALA A 138 7.72 -21.71 2.19
N LEU A 139 6.46 -22.17 2.31
CA LEU A 139 5.42 -21.48 3.07
C LEU A 139 5.69 -21.46 4.58
N ALA A 140 6.52 -22.38 5.07
CA ALA A 140 6.92 -22.46 6.47
C ALA A 140 8.09 -21.52 6.83
N LEU A 141 8.70 -20.84 5.85
CA LEU A 141 9.78 -19.90 6.08
C LEU A 141 9.24 -18.51 6.41
N ASP A 142 9.68 -17.98 7.55
CA ASP A 142 9.61 -16.55 7.83
C ASP A 142 10.99 -15.92 7.58
N THR A 143 11.15 -15.34 6.40
CA THR A 143 12.39 -14.69 5.96
C THR A 143 12.54 -13.26 6.52
N GLY A 144 11.49 -12.70 7.13
CA GLY A 144 11.40 -11.27 7.43
C GLY A 144 11.32 -10.36 6.21
N MET A 145 11.05 -10.92 5.02
CA MET A 145 10.72 -10.18 3.81
C MET A 145 9.24 -10.43 3.48
N ARG A 146 8.54 -9.42 2.96
CA ARG A 146 7.14 -9.59 2.52
C ARG A 146 7.05 -10.70 1.49
N ASP A 147 7.98 -10.69 0.54
CA ASP A 147 8.22 -11.84 -0.33
C ASP A 147 9.70 -12.11 -0.57
N ALA A 148 10.02 -13.37 -0.88
CA ALA A 148 11.38 -13.87 -1.06
C ALA A 148 11.66 -14.15 -2.55
N PRO A 149 12.94 -14.28 -2.98
CA PRO A 149 13.22 -14.79 -4.32
C PRO A 149 12.62 -16.19 -4.49
N ALA A 150 12.30 -16.58 -5.74
CA ALA A 150 11.70 -17.88 -6.03
C ALA A 150 12.54 -19.05 -5.47
N LEU A 151 11.97 -19.77 -4.49
CA LEU A 151 12.67 -20.81 -3.74
C LEU A 151 12.56 -22.21 -4.36
N TYR A 152 11.76 -22.36 -5.39
CA TYR A 152 11.63 -23.60 -6.13
C TYR A 152 12.36 -23.53 -7.46
N ASP A 153 12.90 -24.67 -7.92
CA ASP A 153 13.31 -24.84 -9.31
C ASP A 153 12.06 -25.20 -10.13
N ASN A 154 11.43 -24.15 -10.64
CA ASN A 154 10.21 -24.21 -11.45
C ASN A 154 10.39 -23.37 -12.72
N ALA A 155 9.88 -23.86 -13.84
CA ALA A 155 9.85 -23.10 -15.09
C ALA A 155 8.75 -22.03 -15.08
N ALA A 156 7.73 -22.18 -14.23
CA ALA A 156 6.73 -21.16 -13.98
C ALA A 156 7.27 -20.08 -13.02
N THR A 157 6.79 -18.85 -13.20
CA THR A 157 7.13 -17.71 -12.35
C THR A 157 6.34 -17.75 -11.05
N ALA A 158 6.99 -17.56 -9.91
CA ALA A 158 6.30 -17.47 -8.62
C ALA A 158 5.38 -16.24 -8.59
N MET A 159 4.14 -16.39 -8.15
CA MET A 159 3.29 -15.23 -7.85
C MET A 159 3.73 -14.59 -6.53
N THR A 160 3.80 -13.26 -6.53
CA THR A 160 4.25 -12.47 -5.38
C THR A 160 3.23 -12.55 -4.24
N TRP A 161 3.70 -12.77 -3.00
CA TRP A 161 2.84 -12.77 -1.82
C TRP A 161 2.28 -11.38 -1.50
N MET A 162 0.96 -11.26 -1.34
CA MET A 162 0.30 -10.00 -0.97
C MET A 162 -0.19 -10.02 0.47
N TRP A 163 -1.28 -10.73 0.77
CA TRP A 163 -1.92 -10.77 2.08
C TRP A 163 -2.80 -12.00 2.28
N GLY A 164 -3.35 -12.17 3.50
CA GLY A 164 -4.18 -13.31 3.89
C GLY A 164 -3.39 -14.40 4.63
N SER A 165 -3.88 -15.63 4.60
CA SER A 165 -3.23 -16.81 5.17
C SER A 165 -2.35 -17.51 4.14
N LYS A 166 -1.11 -17.81 4.52
CA LYS A 166 -0.20 -18.71 3.77
C LYS A 166 -0.55 -20.19 3.94
N SER A 167 -1.40 -20.54 4.90
CA SER A 167 -1.83 -21.91 5.21
C SER A 167 -3.33 -22.03 4.94
N LEU A 168 -3.69 -22.73 3.87
CA LEU A 168 -5.08 -22.98 3.47
C LEU A 168 -5.49 -24.42 3.77
N ASP A 169 -6.73 -24.63 4.16
CA ASP A 169 -7.32 -25.97 4.26
C ASP A 169 -7.63 -26.52 2.86
N LEU A 170 -6.68 -27.29 2.33
CA LEU A 170 -6.81 -27.91 1.01
C LEU A 170 -7.90 -28.98 0.94
N SER A 171 -8.49 -29.42 2.06
CA SER A 171 -9.63 -30.35 2.01
C SER A 171 -10.94 -29.67 1.60
N ASN A 172 -10.96 -28.34 1.59
CA ASN A 172 -12.20 -27.57 1.46
C ASN A 172 -11.99 -26.21 0.78
N ILE A 173 -11.47 -26.23 -0.45
CA ILE A 173 -11.29 -25.02 -1.27
C ILE A 173 -12.62 -24.63 -1.90
N ARG A 174 -13.03 -23.38 -1.74
CA ARG A 174 -14.37 -22.92 -2.13
C ARG A 174 -14.39 -22.04 -3.37
N ARG A 175 -13.34 -21.25 -3.56
CA ARG A 175 -13.31 -20.24 -4.62
C ARG A 175 -11.90 -19.86 -4.99
N ILE A 176 -11.67 -19.68 -6.29
CA ILE A 176 -10.51 -18.98 -6.82
C ILE A 176 -11.03 -17.70 -7.45
N GLU A 177 -10.46 -16.58 -7.07
CA GLU A 177 -10.81 -15.25 -7.55
C GLU A 177 -9.60 -14.66 -8.28
N LEU A 178 -9.81 -14.14 -9.48
CA LEU A 178 -8.84 -13.37 -10.23
C LEU A 178 -9.41 -11.97 -10.45
N ASN A 179 -8.77 -10.94 -9.94
CA ASN A 179 -9.23 -9.56 -10.09
C ASN A 179 -8.10 -8.60 -10.46
N MET A 180 -8.52 -7.43 -10.94
CA MET A 180 -7.70 -6.24 -11.10
C MET A 180 -8.37 -5.10 -10.32
N LYS A 181 -7.65 -4.00 -10.10
CA LYS A 181 -8.16 -2.87 -9.31
C LYS A 181 -7.91 -1.55 -10.02
N SER A 182 -8.99 -0.85 -10.35
CA SER A 182 -9.05 0.49 -10.94
C SER A 182 -8.06 0.64 -12.10
N ILE A 183 -8.25 -0.20 -13.13
CA ILE A 183 -7.46 -0.21 -14.37
C ILE A 183 -7.88 0.93 -15.29
N LEU A 184 -6.94 1.47 -16.08
CA LEU A 184 -7.21 2.63 -16.94
C LEU A 184 -7.64 2.27 -18.37
N SER A 185 -7.52 1.00 -18.74
CA SER A 185 -7.94 0.45 -20.02
C SER A 185 -8.42 -0.99 -19.86
N ASP A 186 -9.29 -1.45 -20.76
CA ASP A 186 -9.76 -2.82 -20.71
C ASP A 186 -8.59 -3.81 -20.90
N ARG A 187 -8.58 -4.90 -20.14
CA ARG A 187 -7.49 -5.87 -20.12
C ARG A 187 -7.99 -7.22 -20.66
N PRO A 188 -7.76 -7.53 -21.95
CA PRO A 188 -8.05 -8.84 -22.49
C PRO A 188 -6.96 -9.83 -22.05
N LEU A 189 -7.37 -10.97 -21.51
CA LEU A 189 -6.48 -12.08 -21.13
C LEU A 189 -7.04 -13.39 -21.66
N VAL A 190 -6.15 -14.28 -22.08
CA VAL A 190 -6.47 -15.65 -22.48
C VAL A 190 -5.86 -16.59 -21.45
N PHE A 191 -6.70 -17.31 -20.72
CA PHE A 191 -6.29 -18.36 -19.79
C PHE A 191 -6.28 -19.69 -20.53
N GLU A 192 -5.09 -20.19 -20.84
CA GLU A 192 -4.94 -21.49 -21.51
C GLU A 192 -5.14 -22.66 -20.55
N ASP A 193 -4.67 -22.52 -19.31
CA ASP A 193 -4.73 -23.59 -18.31
C ASP A 193 -4.72 -23.03 -16.88
N ILE A 194 -5.51 -23.66 -16.00
CA ILE A 194 -5.45 -23.48 -14.55
C ILE A 194 -5.48 -24.87 -13.93
N ALA A 195 -4.37 -25.30 -13.35
CA ALA A 195 -4.17 -26.67 -12.93
C ALA A 195 -3.35 -26.77 -11.65
N LEU A 196 -3.52 -27.87 -10.92
CA LEU A 196 -2.61 -28.21 -9.83
C LEU A 196 -1.31 -28.79 -10.40
N ALA A 197 -0.17 -28.29 -9.94
CA ALA A 197 1.15 -28.74 -10.37
C ALA A 197 2.12 -28.84 -9.19
N PRO A 198 3.15 -29.71 -9.26
CA PRO A 198 4.25 -29.68 -8.30
C PRO A 198 4.96 -28.32 -8.31
N ASN A 199 5.32 -27.79 -7.13
CA ASN A 199 6.07 -26.53 -7.05
C ASN A 199 7.50 -26.64 -7.62
N GLY A 200 8.04 -27.85 -7.71
CA GLY A 200 9.43 -28.11 -8.10
C GLY A 200 10.34 -28.42 -6.91
N GLU A 201 11.64 -28.57 -7.17
CA GLU A 201 12.61 -28.87 -6.11
C GLU A 201 12.82 -27.65 -5.20
N PHE A 202 12.69 -27.82 -3.89
CA PHE A 202 12.91 -26.74 -2.92
C PHE A 202 14.41 -26.45 -2.74
N LYS A 203 14.80 -25.18 -2.93
CA LYS A 203 16.19 -24.69 -2.89
C LYS A 203 16.38 -23.61 -1.82
N PRO A 204 16.36 -23.96 -0.52
CA PRO A 204 16.55 -22.98 0.56
C PRO A 204 17.93 -22.32 0.52
N GLN A 205 18.91 -22.92 -0.16
CA GLN A 205 20.23 -22.32 -0.37
C GLN A 205 20.17 -21.03 -1.20
N LYS A 206 19.09 -20.78 -1.95
CA LYS A 206 18.83 -19.50 -2.64
C LYS A 206 18.63 -18.31 -1.68
N LEU A 207 18.61 -18.53 -0.36
CA LEU A 207 18.59 -17.48 0.66
C LEU A 207 19.96 -17.25 1.32
N GLN A 208 20.98 -18.01 0.96
CA GLN A 208 22.30 -17.87 1.57
C GLN A 208 23.08 -16.75 0.89
N LYS A 209 23.44 -15.73 1.67
CA LYS A 209 24.39 -14.68 1.30
C LYS A 209 23.98 -13.97 0.01
N ILE A 210 22.71 -13.56 -0.06
CA ILE A 210 22.10 -12.95 -1.23
C ILE A 210 22.14 -11.43 -1.27
N PHE A 211 22.50 -10.76 -0.18
CA PHE A 211 22.70 -9.31 -0.16
C PHE A 211 24.17 -8.95 -0.04
N ASP A 212 24.67 -8.13 -0.97
CA ASP A 212 26.05 -7.66 -0.99
C ASP A 212 26.31 -6.54 0.05
N GLN A 213 27.53 -5.98 0.04
CA GLN A 213 27.95 -4.92 0.95
C GLN A 213 27.19 -3.59 0.77
N TYR A 214 26.49 -3.40 -0.34
CA TYR A 214 25.65 -2.24 -0.64
C TYR A 214 24.17 -2.49 -0.30
N GLY A 215 23.82 -3.69 0.18
CA GLY A 215 22.44 -4.08 0.46
C GLY A 215 21.65 -4.49 -0.80
N GLN A 216 22.33 -4.69 -1.91
CA GLN A 216 21.74 -5.03 -3.21
C GLN A 216 21.63 -6.55 -3.36
N TYR A 217 20.66 -7.02 -4.14
CA TYR A 217 20.56 -8.43 -4.50
C TYR A 217 21.80 -8.85 -5.32
N ALA A 218 22.65 -9.66 -4.72
CA ALA A 218 23.96 -10.02 -5.24
C ALA A 218 23.92 -10.94 -6.48
N PRO A 219 23.05 -11.96 -6.56
CA PRO A 219 23.02 -12.92 -7.67
C PRO A 219 22.62 -12.37 -9.05
N GLN A 220 21.99 -11.20 -9.12
CA GLN A 220 21.51 -10.60 -10.37
C GLN A 220 22.21 -9.28 -10.66
N ASP A 221 22.46 -9.00 -11.93
CA ASP A 221 22.92 -7.69 -12.41
C ASP A 221 21.78 -6.90 -13.04
N TYR A 222 21.77 -5.58 -12.88
CA TYR A 222 20.74 -4.67 -13.37
C TYR A 222 21.30 -3.25 -13.53
N PRO A 223 20.67 -2.38 -14.36
CA PRO A 223 21.27 -1.11 -14.77
C PRO A 223 21.69 -0.17 -13.62
N GLU A 224 20.94 -0.16 -12.53
CA GLU A 224 21.20 0.69 -11.36
C GLU A 224 22.16 0.06 -10.34
N LYS A 225 22.66 -1.17 -10.58
CA LYS A 225 23.51 -1.87 -9.62
C LYS A 225 24.88 -1.20 -9.49
N ILE A 226 25.30 -0.98 -8.25
CA ILE A 226 26.61 -0.46 -7.88
C ILE A 226 27.57 -1.62 -7.62
N HIS A 227 28.75 -1.56 -8.22
CA HIS A 227 29.82 -2.55 -8.05
C HIS A 227 31.00 -2.02 -7.24
N SER A 228 31.10 -0.70 -7.03
CA SER A 228 32.22 -0.11 -6.28
C SER A 228 31.91 1.24 -5.65
N ASP A 229 32.70 1.62 -4.64
CA ASP A 229 32.63 2.95 -4.01
C ASP A 229 33.03 4.08 -4.98
N ASP A 230 33.86 3.78 -5.99
CA ASP A 230 34.21 4.71 -7.06
C ASP A 230 32.98 5.01 -7.95
N GLU A 231 32.12 4.03 -8.21
CA GLU A 231 30.87 4.24 -8.95
C GLU A 231 29.88 5.14 -8.20
N LEU A 232 29.73 4.95 -6.88
CA LEU A 232 28.92 5.84 -6.03
C LEU A 232 29.41 7.29 -6.13
N ARG A 233 30.72 7.50 -5.95
CA ARG A 233 31.34 8.84 -6.02
C ARG A 233 31.22 9.44 -7.42
N ALA A 234 31.40 8.65 -8.47
CA ALA A 234 31.22 9.09 -9.84
C ALA A 234 29.76 9.48 -10.13
N SER A 235 28.79 8.75 -9.57
CA SER A 235 27.36 9.09 -9.69
C SER A 235 27.03 10.42 -9.02
N ALA A 236 27.52 10.63 -7.79
CA ALA A 236 27.37 11.90 -7.09
C ALA A 236 27.92 13.10 -7.90
N GLN A 237 29.05 12.90 -8.59
CA GLN A 237 29.62 13.94 -9.45
C GLN A 237 28.73 14.23 -10.67
N ARG A 238 28.23 13.19 -11.35
CA ARG A 238 27.32 13.35 -12.51
C ARG A 238 26.05 14.10 -12.14
N GLU A 239 25.44 13.79 -11.00
CA GLU A 239 24.27 14.53 -10.51
C GLU A 239 24.59 15.98 -10.19
N ALA A 240 25.71 16.26 -9.52
CA ALA A 240 26.11 17.63 -9.21
C ALA A 240 26.34 18.47 -10.48
N GLU A 241 26.89 17.87 -11.54
CA GLU A 241 27.03 18.51 -12.85
C GLU A 241 25.65 18.80 -13.48
N ALA A 242 24.71 17.84 -13.42
CA ALA A 242 23.35 18.02 -13.94
C ALA A 242 22.57 19.13 -13.21
N PHE A 243 22.77 19.31 -11.89
CA PHE A 243 22.11 20.40 -11.13
C PHE A 243 22.68 21.79 -11.42
N SER A 244 23.87 21.87 -12.02
CA SER A 244 24.48 23.16 -12.38
C SER A 244 23.88 23.81 -13.64
N GLU A 245 23.07 23.05 -14.38
CA GLU A 245 22.33 23.55 -15.55
C GLU A 245 21.15 24.45 -15.11
N SER A 246 20.72 25.36 -16.00
CA SER A 246 19.55 26.22 -15.71
C SER A 246 18.30 25.37 -15.49
N SER A 247 17.41 25.82 -14.58
CA SER A 247 16.15 25.13 -14.30
C SER A 247 15.39 24.82 -15.59
N ILE A 248 15.00 23.56 -15.76
CA ILE A 248 14.17 23.11 -16.88
C ILE A 248 12.68 23.47 -16.69
N PHE A 249 12.33 24.14 -15.60
CA PHE A 249 10.98 24.63 -15.26
C PHE A 249 10.99 26.15 -15.04
N PRO A 250 11.15 26.96 -16.09
CA PRO A 250 11.25 28.42 -15.97
C PRO A 250 9.92 29.11 -15.63
N ASP A 251 8.79 28.39 -15.74
CA ASP A 251 7.43 28.89 -15.51
C ASP A 251 6.99 28.78 -14.03
N ARG A 252 7.93 28.53 -13.11
CA ARG A 252 7.65 28.35 -11.68
C ARG A 252 7.84 29.64 -10.89
N SER A 253 6.89 29.92 -10.00
CA SER A 253 7.02 30.96 -8.98
C SER A 253 8.07 30.56 -7.94
N ARG A 254 8.38 31.47 -7.01
CA ARG A 254 9.26 31.16 -5.88
C ARG A 254 8.82 29.92 -5.12
N PHE A 255 7.52 29.73 -4.90
CA PHE A 255 6.96 28.62 -4.13
C PHE A 255 6.56 27.42 -5.01
N GLY A 256 6.95 27.40 -6.29
CA GLY A 256 6.65 26.31 -7.22
C GLY A 256 5.30 26.43 -7.93
N GLY A 257 4.55 27.53 -7.74
CA GLY A 257 3.30 27.84 -8.45
C GLY A 257 3.51 28.23 -9.91
N TRP A 258 2.44 28.44 -10.67
CA TRP A 258 2.50 28.78 -12.09
C TRP A 258 2.73 30.29 -12.29
N ALA A 259 3.99 30.69 -12.54
CA ALA A 259 4.38 32.09 -12.69
C ALA A 259 3.78 32.77 -13.94
N GLU A 260 3.53 32.01 -15.00
CA GLU A 260 2.89 32.51 -16.23
C GLU A 260 1.36 32.48 -16.15
N GLY A 261 0.80 31.89 -15.10
CA GLY A 261 -0.63 31.80 -14.87
C GLY A 261 -1.28 33.06 -14.28
N PRO A 262 -2.61 33.06 -14.10
CA PRO A 262 -3.29 34.12 -13.36
C PRO A 262 -2.80 34.18 -11.91
N ARG A 263 -2.75 35.41 -11.37
CA ARG A 263 -2.39 35.68 -9.99
C ARG A 263 -3.60 36.15 -9.19
N TYR A 264 -3.83 35.50 -8.06
CA TYR A 264 -4.91 35.77 -7.13
C TYR A 264 -4.41 36.51 -5.88
N LYS A 265 -5.29 36.70 -4.89
CA LYS A 265 -4.93 37.31 -3.61
C LYS A 265 -3.81 36.51 -2.93
N SER A 266 -2.69 37.18 -2.71
CA SER A 266 -1.59 36.71 -1.86
C SER A 266 -1.96 36.89 -0.38
N THR A 267 -1.75 35.85 0.40
CA THR A 267 -1.97 35.82 1.86
C THR A 267 -0.68 35.60 2.65
N GLY A 268 0.44 35.30 1.96
CA GLY A 268 1.68 34.90 2.59
C GLY A 268 1.74 33.41 2.96
N TYR A 269 0.66 32.66 2.71
CA TYR A 269 0.54 31.23 3.02
C TYR A 269 -0.24 30.49 1.93
N PHE A 270 -0.05 29.18 1.83
CA PHE A 270 -0.83 28.34 0.94
C PHE A 270 -2.31 28.35 1.34
N ARG A 271 -3.20 28.36 0.34
CA ARG A 271 -4.65 28.30 0.57
C ARG A 271 -5.36 27.58 -0.56
N THR A 272 -6.63 27.23 -0.36
CA THR A 272 -7.46 26.64 -1.40
C THR A 272 -8.34 27.70 -2.08
N GLN A 273 -8.71 27.47 -3.34
CA GLN A 273 -9.67 28.29 -4.07
C GLN A 273 -10.33 27.47 -5.16
N LYS A 274 -11.66 27.56 -5.28
CA LYS A 274 -12.39 27.01 -6.44
C LYS A 274 -12.42 28.07 -7.56
N ILE A 275 -11.97 27.69 -8.75
CA ILE A 275 -11.80 28.56 -9.93
C ILE A 275 -12.48 27.85 -11.10
N ASP A 276 -13.51 28.48 -11.68
CA ASP A 276 -14.25 27.96 -12.83
C ASP A 276 -14.73 26.51 -12.67
N GLY A 277 -15.20 26.18 -11.45
CA GLY A 277 -15.70 24.85 -11.09
C GLY A 277 -14.62 23.85 -10.66
N GLN A 278 -13.33 24.19 -10.78
CA GLN A 278 -12.20 23.33 -10.42
C GLN A 278 -11.54 23.81 -9.12
N TRP A 279 -11.18 22.89 -8.25
CA TRP A 279 -10.39 23.21 -7.07
C TRP A 279 -8.92 23.41 -7.42
N ALA A 280 -8.29 24.39 -6.78
CA ALA A 280 -6.88 24.71 -6.90
C ALA A 280 -6.29 25.04 -5.53
N LEU A 281 -4.98 24.80 -5.39
CA LEU A 281 -4.17 25.46 -4.37
C LEU A 281 -3.67 26.79 -4.92
N ILE A 282 -3.47 27.76 -4.02
CA ILE A 282 -2.85 29.05 -4.30
C ILE A 282 -1.63 29.17 -3.41
N ASP A 283 -0.49 29.46 -4.01
CA ASP A 283 0.78 29.64 -3.29
C ASP A 283 0.79 30.95 -2.47
N PRO A 284 1.77 31.14 -1.57
CA PRO A 284 1.89 32.35 -0.74
C PRO A 284 1.90 33.67 -1.52
N GLU A 285 2.38 33.67 -2.76
CA GLU A 285 2.48 34.85 -3.62
C GLU A 285 1.24 35.06 -4.50
N GLY A 286 0.27 34.14 -4.46
CA GLY A 286 -1.01 34.21 -5.15
C GLY A 286 -1.08 33.43 -6.46
N TYR A 287 -0.07 32.64 -6.83
CA TYR A 287 -0.09 31.85 -8.07
C TYR A 287 -0.82 30.52 -7.87
N LEU A 288 -1.37 29.99 -8.97
CA LEU A 288 -1.93 28.65 -8.99
C LEU A 288 -0.86 27.62 -8.61
N PHE A 289 -1.24 26.64 -7.80
CA PHE A 289 -0.36 25.60 -7.31
C PHE A 289 -1.03 24.24 -7.45
N PHE A 290 -0.23 23.21 -7.68
CA PHE A 290 -0.65 21.81 -7.70
C PHE A 290 0.45 20.98 -7.05
N ALA A 291 0.12 20.21 -6.02
CA ALA A 291 1.10 19.50 -5.21
C ALA A 291 1.53 18.20 -5.91
N THR A 292 2.76 18.16 -6.40
CA THR A 292 3.43 16.93 -6.84
C THR A 292 4.66 16.73 -5.94
N GLY A 293 4.88 15.50 -5.49
CA GLY A 293 5.98 15.25 -4.55
C GLY A 293 6.20 13.78 -4.28
N VAL A 294 7.18 13.51 -3.42
CA VAL A 294 7.58 12.16 -3.02
C VAL A 294 7.62 12.09 -1.50
N ASP A 295 7.01 11.06 -0.93
CA ASP A 295 6.90 10.81 0.50
C ASP A 295 8.16 10.13 1.06
N ASN A 296 8.27 10.14 2.39
CA ASN A 296 9.26 9.43 3.20
C ASN A 296 10.72 9.78 2.88
N MET A 297 11.02 11.07 2.70
CA MET A 297 12.38 11.59 2.62
C MET A 297 13.02 11.65 4.00
N ARG A 298 13.31 10.49 4.60
CA ARG A 298 13.94 10.35 5.93
C ARG A 298 14.65 9.01 6.07
N MET A 299 15.37 8.84 7.17
CA MET A 299 16.19 7.64 7.42
C MET A 299 15.46 6.52 8.17
N ASP A 300 14.30 6.79 8.78
CA ASP A 300 13.64 5.89 9.73
C ASP A 300 13.33 4.50 9.14
N ASN A 301 12.93 4.43 7.88
CA ASN A 301 12.50 3.19 7.23
C ASN A 301 13.61 2.49 6.43
N THR A 302 14.85 2.96 6.50
CA THR A 302 16.00 2.41 5.75
C THR A 302 16.67 1.20 6.41
N VAL A 303 16.22 0.83 7.61
CA VAL A 303 16.84 -0.20 8.45
C VAL A 303 16.25 -1.57 8.14
N THR A 304 17.08 -2.61 8.04
CA THR A 304 16.69 -4.03 7.93
C THR A 304 17.22 -4.84 9.12
N MET A 305 16.50 -5.86 9.57
CA MET A 305 16.91 -6.67 10.74
C MET A 305 18.05 -7.64 10.40
N THR A 306 19.10 -7.70 11.24
CA THR A 306 20.29 -8.54 10.97
C THR A 306 20.15 -9.98 11.46
N GLY A 307 19.18 -10.27 12.34
CA GLY A 307 19.04 -11.58 13.00
C GLY A 307 19.81 -11.70 14.32
N VAL A 308 20.40 -10.61 14.80
CA VAL A 308 21.15 -10.52 16.06
C VAL A 308 20.38 -9.69 17.08
N ASP A 309 20.41 -10.08 18.34
CA ASP A 309 19.93 -9.31 19.49
C ASP A 309 21.04 -9.22 20.57
N PHE A 310 20.85 -8.34 21.55
CA PHE A 310 21.79 -8.14 22.66
C PHE A 310 21.06 -8.19 24.00
N ALA A 311 21.71 -8.77 25.00
CA ALA A 311 21.23 -8.67 26.39
C ALA A 311 21.27 -7.22 26.90
N ASP A 312 22.28 -6.45 26.46
CA ASP A 312 22.39 -5.01 26.70
C ASP A 312 22.63 -4.30 25.35
N PRO A 313 21.58 -3.71 24.74
CA PRO A 313 21.69 -3.06 23.44
C PRO A 313 22.49 -1.76 23.47
N ASP A 314 22.60 -1.09 24.61
CA ASP A 314 23.33 0.18 24.72
C ASP A 314 24.85 -0.05 24.68
N THR A 315 25.31 -1.19 25.21
CA THR A 315 26.73 -1.56 25.22
C THR A 315 27.10 -2.58 24.13
N GLY A 316 26.12 -3.21 23.49
CA GLY A 316 26.30 -4.31 22.55
C GLY A 316 26.82 -5.59 23.22
N LEU A 317 26.61 -5.76 24.53
CA LEU A 317 27.05 -6.93 25.28
C LEU A 317 25.98 -8.03 25.29
N GLY A 318 26.45 -9.28 25.34
CA GLY A 318 25.57 -10.45 25.36
C GLY A 318 24.87 -10.71 24.02
N GLU A 319 25.62 -10.59 22.92
CA GLU A 319 25.16 -10.91 21.56
C GLU A 319 24.54 -12.32 21.50
N THR A 320 23.36 -12.41 20.87
CA THR A 320 22.64 -13.65 20.62
C THR A 320 22.11 -13.66 19.20
N ILE A 321 22.24 -14.79 18.49
CA ILE A 321 21.63 -14.98 17.18
C ILE A 321 20.19 -15.42 17.41
N VAL A 322 19.24 -14.52 17.17
CA VAL A 322 17.81 -14.78 17.32
C VAL A 322 17.18 -15.28 16.02
N SER A 323 17.84 -15.08 14.88
CA SER A 323 17.44 -15.68 13.60
C SER A 323 18.66 -15.99 12.74
N GLU A 324 19.01 -17.28 12.63
CA GLU A 324 20.11 -17.74 11.75
C GLU A 324 19.81 -17.41 10.28
N LEU A 325 18.57 -17.61 9.84
CA LEU A 325 18.13 -17.30 8.49
C LEU A 325 18.41 -15.85 8.11
N ARG A 326 18.02 -14.89 8.97
CA ARG A 326 18.27 -13.46 8.75
C ARG A 326 19.76 -13.16 8.65
N ARG A 327 20.55 -13.66 9.59
CA ARG A 327 22.00 -13.45 9.62
C ARG A 327 22.69 -13.99 8.36
N ASP A 328 22.18 -15.10 7.85
CA ASP A 328 22.75 -15.77 6.69
C ASP A 328 22.35 -15.14 5.35
N LEU A 329 21.41 -14.18 5.32
CA LEU A 329 21.08 -13.41 4.11
C LEU A 329 22.23 -12.51 3.64
N PHE A 330 23.07 -12.02 4.54
CA PHE A 330 24.03 -10.93 4.25
C PHE A 330 25.45 -11.46 3.99
N GLN A 331 26.02 -11.13 2.83
CA GLN A 331 27.44 -11.38 2.50
C GLN A 331 28.38 -10.59 3.39
N TRP A 332 27.96 -9.39 3.78
CA TRP A 332 28.76 -8.46 4.52
C TRP A 332 27.91 -7.68 5.53
N LEU A 333 28.48 -7.50 6.71
CA LEU A 333 28.07 -6.58 7.76
C LEU A 333 29.36 -6.06 8.41
N PRO A 334 29.45 -4.77 8.78
CA PRO A 334 30.70 -4.18 9.25
C PRO A 334 31.12 -4.77 10.60
N GLU A 335 32.43 -4.99 10.75
CA GLU A 335 33.05 -5.40 12.01
C GLU A 335 33.13 -4.23 13.00
N LYS A 336 33.36 -4.55 14.28
CA LYS A 336 33.58 -3.54 15.31
C LYS A 336 34.82 -2.70 14.98
N GLY A 337 34.65 -1.39 14.85
CA GLY A 337 35.72 -0.43 14.54
C GLY A 337 35.76 0.00 13.07
N ASP A 338 35.00 -0.65 12.19
CA ASP A 338 34.74 -0.14 10.84
C ASP A 338 33.93 1.17 10.94
N PRO A 339 34.31 2.26 10.22
CA PRO A 339 33.52 3.49 10.19
C PRO A 339 32.04 3.29 9.82
N LEU A 340 31.72 2.28 9.02
CA LEU A 340 30.35 1.95 8.60
C LEU A 340 29.56 1.17 9.67
N ALA A 341 30.19 0.75 10.77
CA ALA A 341 29.49 0.20 11.93
C ALA A 341 28.60 1.25 12.63
N ALA A 342 28.79 2.54 12.34
CA ALA A 342 27.93 3.62 12.82
C ALA A 342 26.46 3.52 12.31
N HIS A 343 26.19 2.65 11.33
CA HIS A 343 24.85 2.45 10.75
C HIS A 343 24.10 1.24 11.28
N TYR A 344 24.58 0.64 12.38
CA TYR A 344 23.74 -0.26 13.19
C TYR A 344 22.73 0.54 14.02
N PHE A 345 21.54 -0.02 14.14
CA PHE A 345 20.46 0.50 14.97
C PHE A 345 19.90 -0.61 15.83
N TYR A 346 19.29 -0.27 16.96
CA TYR A 346 18.49 -1.21 17.73
C TYR A 346 17.00 -0.90 17.53
N ARG A 347 16.21 -1.94 17.25
CA ARG A 347 14.75 -1.85 17.15
C ARG A 347 14.15 -2.54 18.37
N PRO A 348 13.54 -1.78 19.30
CA PRO A 348 12.96 -2.36 20.52
C PRO A 348 11.63 -3.07 20.24
N VAL A 349 10.99 -2.78 19.11
CA VAL A 349 9.72 -3.36 18.65
C VAL A 349 9.75 -3.48 17.14
N VAL A 350 9.31 -4.63 16.66
CA VAL A 350 9.00 -4.95 15.26
C VAL A 350 7.54 -5.38 15.20
N HIS A 351 6.78 -4.86 14.25
CA HIS A 351 5.35 -5.16 14.08
C HIS A 351 5.11 -6.55 13.49
N MET A 352 5.89 -6.93 12.47
CA MET A 352 5.83 -8.26 11.85
C MET A 352 7.22 -8.73 11.40
N GLY A 353 7.52 -10.01 11.63
CA GLY A 353 8.73 -10.68 11.15
C GLY A 353 9.29 -11.69 12.16
N PRO A 354 10.39 -12.40 11.81
CA PRO A 354 10.93 -13.50 12.61
C PRO A 354 11.74 -13.02 13.83
N VAL A 355 11.88 -11.69 13.98
CA VAL A 355 12.65 -11.03 15.02
C VAL A 355 11.76 -9.95 15.65
N GLU A 356 11.34 -10.15 16.88
CA GLU A 356 10.43 -9.22 17.60
C GLU A 356 11.13 -7.91 18.02
N LYS A 357 12.44 -7.98 18.22
CA LYS A 357 13.35 -6.88 18.55
C LYS A 357 14.79 -7.29 18.24
N GLY A 358 15.68 -6.33 18.03
CA GLY A 358 17.09 -6.63 17.85
C GLY A 358 17.86 -5.59 17.05
N GLN A 359 19.05 -5.98 16.64
CA GLN A 359 19.91 -5.19 15.79
C GLN A 359 19.34 -5.13 14.36
N GLY A 360 19.32 -3.91 13.82
CA GLY A 360 19.14 -3.64 12.41
C GLY A 360 20.34 -2.89 11.84
N TYR A 361 20.43 -2.86 10.51
CA TYR A 361 21.46 -2.13 9.78
C TYR A 361 20.83 -1.30 8.66
N SER A 362 21.36 -0.10 8.40
CA SER A 362 20.95 0.73 7.25
C SER A 362 22.03 0.74 6.17
N PHE A 363 21.84 -0.08 5.14
CA PHE A 363 22.71 -0.07 3.96
C PHE A 363 22.63 1.26 3.22
N TYR A 364 21.45 1.88 3.14
CA TYR A 364 21.29 3.20 2.51
C TYR A 364 22.17 4.26 3.18
N ARG A 365 22.17 4.35 4.51
CA ARG A 365 23.04 5.30 5.22
C ARG A 365 24.52 4.99 5.05
N ALA A 366 24.88 3.71 5.02
CA ALA A 366 26.25 3.29 4.71
C ALA A 366 26.67 3.71 3.29
N ASN A 367 25.77 3.57 2.32
CA ASN A 367 25.99 3.99 0.93
C ASN A 367 26.11 5.50 0.81
N LEU A 368 25.29 6.27 1.54
CA LEU A 368 25.46 7.74 1.62
C LEU A 368 26.83 8.13 2.16
N GLN A 369 27.33 7.46 3.21
CA GLN A 369 28.68 7.72 3.73
C GLN A 369 29.78 7.35 2.72
N ARG A 370 29.63 6.23 2.00
CA ARG A 370 30.54 5.86 0.90
C ARG A 370 30.53 6.90 -0.22
N LYS A 371 29.33 7.40 -0.58
CA LYS A 371 29.08 8.33 -1.69
C LYS A 371 29.56 9.75 -1.40
N TYR A 372 29.32 10.26 -0.19
CA TYR A 372 29.52 11.67 0.17
C TYR A 372 30.57 11.93 1.26
N GLY A 373 31.12 10.88 1.88
CA GLY A 373 32.07 11.01 2.98
C GLY A 373 31.39 11.27 4.34
N PRO A 374 32.12 11.79 5.35
CA PRO A 374 31.63 11.87 6.73
C PRO A 374 30.42 12.80 6.92
N ASP A 375 30.28 13.85 6.11
CA ASP A 375 29.18 14.83 6.18
C ASP A 375 27.95 14.43 5.35
N TYR A 376 27.80 13.12 5.08
CA TYR A 376 26.82 12.58 4.14
C TYR A 376 25.37 12.99 4.39
N LEU A 377 24.94 13.19 5.65
CA LEU A 377 23.56 13.60 5.92
C LEU A 377 23.27 15.02 5.46
N GLN A 378 24.23 15.93 5.63
CA GLN A 378 24.08 17.28 5.10
C GLN A 378 24.03 17.24 3.58
N ARG A 379 24.95 16.49 2.96
CA ARG A 379 24.99 16.40 1.51
C ARG A 379 23.73 15.74 0.93
N TRP A 380 23.22 14.72 1.58
CA TRP A 380 21.96 14.07 1.22
C TRP A 380 20.77 15.04 1.28
N ARG A 381 20.68 15.91 2.29
CA ARG A 381 19.61 16.92 2.35
C ARG A 381 19.67 17.89 1.18
N GLU A 382 20.85 18.42 0.89
CA GLU A 382 21.07 19.34 -0.24
C GLU A 382 20.70 18.68 -1.57
N VAL A 383 21.25 17.48 -1.83
CA VAL A 383 20.99 16.72 -3.06
C VAL A 383 19.52 16.32 -3.17
N THR A 384 18.87 15.95 -2.08
CA THR A 384 17.45 15.58 -2.10
C THR A 384 16.56 16.74 -2.53
N VAL A 385 16.82 17.96 -2.02
CA VAL A 385 16.11 19.17 -2.45
C VAL A 385 16.45 19.54 -3.89
N ASP A 386 17.72 19.45 -4.29
CA ASP A 386 18.13 19.74 -5.67
C ASP A 386 17.52 18.74 -6.67
N ARG A 387 17.37 17.45 -6.28
CA ARG A 387 16.61 16.44 -7.02
C ARG A 387 15.15 16.83 -7.19
N GLN A 388 14.47 17.27 -6.12
CA GLN A 388 13.06 17.67 -6.23
C GLN A 388 12.87 18.82 -7.23
N LEU A 389 13.75 19.82 -7.19
CA LEU A 389 13.76 20.91 -8.16
C LEU A 389 14.05 20.43 -9.59
N ASN A 390 15.06 19.58 -9.77
CA ASN A 390 15.46 19.05 -11.07
C ASN A 390 14.39 18.12 -11.68
N TRP A 391 13.65 17.41 -10.85
CA TRP A 391 12.56 16.51 -11.27
C TRP A 391 11.23 17.26 -11.47
N GLY A 392 11.16 18.51 -11.01
CA GLY A 392 10.01 19.42 -11.20
C GLY A 392 8.90 19.27 -10.16
N PHE A 393 9.17 18.55 -9.07
CA PHE A 393 8.24 18.40 -7.97
C PHE A 393 8.03 19.75 -7.28
N THR A 394 6.78 20.01 -6.89
CA THR A 394 6.39 21.27 -6.25
C THR A 394 6.37 21.18 -4.73
N THR A 395 6.36 19.95 -4.18
CA THR A 395 6.34 19.68 -2.74
C THR A 395 7.30 18.56 -2.35
N LEU A 396 7.92 18.68 -1.18
CA LEU A 396 8.38 17.52 -0.41
C LEU A 396 7.13 16.83 0.15
N GLY A 397 7.00 15.52 -0.09
CA GLY A 397 5.85 14.74 0.34
C GLY A 397 5.79 14.53 1.85
N ASN A 398 4.79 13.76 2.29
CA ASN A 398 4.59 13.41 3.68
C ASN A 398 5.82 12.69 4.26
N TRP A 399 6.06 12.84 5.56
CA TRP A 399 7.21 12.24 6.25
C TRP A 399 8.58 12.64 5.67
N ALA A 400 8.70 13.82 5.07
CA ALA A 400 9.98 14.47 4.92
C ALA A 400 10.57 14.78 6.31
N ASP A 401 11.86 14.48 6.50
CA ASP A 401 12.55 14.76 7.77
C ASP A 401 12.44 16.27 8.11
N PRO A 402 12.14 16.66 9.37
CA PRO A 402 12.05 18.07 9.75
C PRO A 402 13.31 18.89 9.45
N SER A 403 14.48 18.25 9.32
CA SER A 403 15.71 18.91 8.85
C SER A 403 15.68 19.38 7.39
N LEU A 404 14.60 19.11 6.67
CA LEU A 404 14.32 19.62 5.32
C LEU A 404 13.33 20.80 5.32
N TYR A 405 12.74 21.19 6.45
CA TYR A 405 11.69 22.21 6.47
C TYR A 405 12.22 23.61 6.15
N ASP A 406 13.41 23.97 6.64
CA ASP A 406 14.04 25.27 6.41
C ASP A 406 14.78 25.38 5.06
N ASN A 407 14.46 24.51 4.09
CA ASN A 407 15.17 24.42 2.82
C ASN A 407 15.04 25.68 1.93
N GLY A 408 13.96 26.45 2.08
CA GLY A 408 13.74 27.73 1.40
C GLY A 408 13.70 27.67 -0.14
N LYS A 409 13.45 26.49 -0.72
CA LYS A 409 13.51 26.20 -2.16
C LYS A 409 12.28 25.46 -2.69
N VAL A 410 11.77 24.47 -1.95
CA VAL A 410 10.65 23.60 -2.30
C VAL A 410 9.66 23.60 -1.14
N ALA A 411 8.38 23.76 -1.44
CA ALA A 411 7.34 23.67 -0.41
C ALA A 411 7.32 22.27 0.21
N TYR A 412 6.76 22.11 1.39
CA TYR A 412 6.66 20.80 2.05
C TYR A 412 5.33 20.64 2.77
N VAL A 413 4.98 19.39 3.07
CA VAL A 413 3.90 19.07 4.01
C VAL A 413 4.51 18.61 5.33
N ALA A 414 3.92 19.03 6.44
CA ALA A 414 4.28 18.55 7.76
C ALA A 414 3.31 17.46 8.23
N ASN A 415 3.67 16.74 9.29
CA ASN A 415 2.82 15.67 9.80
C ASN A 415 2.89 15.49 11.31
N GLY A 416 1.81 14.98 11.90
CA GLY A 416 1.73 14.63 13.32
C GLY A 416 0.99 13.32 13.57
N TRP A 417 1.39 12.63 14.63
CA TRP A 417 0.73 11.41 15.14
C TRP A 417 0.21 11.66 16.55
N ILE A 418 -1.05 11.38 16.81
CA ILE A 418 -1.73 11.59 18.07
C ILE A 418 -1.37 10.45 19.03
N ARG A 419 -0.47 10.75 19.96
CA ARG A 419 0.01 9.79 20.97
C ARG A 419 -0.56 10.08 22.35
N GLY A 420 -0.64 9.05 23.18
CA GLY A 420 -1.02 9.14 24.59
C GLY A 420 -2.17 8.21 24.99
N GLU A 421 -2.49 8.27 26.28
CA GLU A 421 -3.31 7.29 27.02
C GLU A 421 -4.83 7.56 26.96
N HIS A 422 -5.28 8.43 26.06
CA HIS A 422 -6.73 8.60 25.84
C HIS A 422 -7.36 7.27 25.37
N LYS A 423 -8.65 7.10 25.66
CA LYS A 423 -9.39 5.89 25.34
C LYS A 423 -9.44 5.67 23.82
N ARG A 424 -9.70 4.41 23.46
CA ARG A 424 -9.74 3.91 22.08
C ARG A 424 -11.08 3.21 21.80
N VAL A 425 -11.50 3.23 20.54
CA VAL A 425 -12.61 2.46 19.99
C VAL A 425 -12.09 1.51 18.91
N SER A 426 -12.75 0.37 18.72
CA SER A 426 -12.31 -0.67 17.80
C SER A 426 -13.29 -0.77 16.64
N SER A 427 -12.77 -0.98 15.44
CA SER A 427 -13.54 -1.32 14.24
C SER A 427 -13.86 -2.82 14.14
N GLY A 428 -13.21 -3.65 14.96
CA GLY A 428 -13.17 -5.12 14.79
C GLY A 428 -12.08 -5.60 13.83
N ASN A 429 -11.47 -4.69 13.05
CA ASN A 429 -10.37 -4.97 12.12
C ASN A 429 -9.33 -3.84 12.16
N ASP A 430 -8.67 -3.70 13.31
CA ASP A 430 -7.77 -2.58 13.64
C ASP A 430 -6.34 -2.84 13.11
N TYR A 431 -6.12 -2.64 11.81
CA TYR A 431 -4.88 -3.00 11.11
C TYR A 431 -3.61 -2.39 11.74
N TRP A 432 -3.54 -1.05 11.83
CA TRP A 432 -2.42 -0.34 12.46
C TRP A 432 -2.59 -0.18 13.98
N GLY A 433 -3.80 -0.41 14.49
CA GLY A 433 -4.18 -0.22 15.88
C GLY A 433 -5.59 0.36 16.02
N PRO A 434 -6.16 0.33 17.24
CA PRO A 434 -7.51 0.81 17.47
C PRO A 434 -7.62 2.33 17.31
N LEU A 435 -8.77 2.80 16.83
CA LEU A 435 -9.06 4.21 16.59
C LEU A 435 -9.14 5.01 17.91
N HIS A 436 -8.75 6.28 17.87
CA HIS A 436 -8.94 7.23 18.97
C HIS A 436 -10.42 7.35 19.37
N ASP A 437 -10.74 7.43 20.67
CA ASP A 437 -12.05 7.88 21.14
C ASP A 437 -12.05 9.42 21.21
N PRO A 438 -12.68 10.14 20.26
CA PRO A 438 -12.56 11.59 20.19
C PRO A 438 -13.52 12.31 21.16
N PHE A 439 -14.32 11.55 21.91
CA PHE A 439 -15.17 12.06 22.98
C PHE A 439 -14.48 12.01 24.35
N ASP A 440 -13.34 11.32 24.47
CA ASP A 440 -12.49 11.38 25.66
C ASP A 440 -11.87 12.79 25.82
N PRO A 441 -12.05 13.49 26.95
CA PRO A 441 -11.33 14.74 27.20
C PRO A 441 -9.81 14.65 27.06
N GLU A 442 -9.19 13.50 27.37
CA GLU A 442 -7.73 13.34 27.22
C GLU A 442 -7.31 13.30 25.74
N PHE A 443 -8.21 12.93 24.81
CA PHE A 443 -7.91 13.02 23.38
C PHE A 443 -7.56 14.44 22.97
N VAL A 444 -8.25 15.45 23.52
CA VAL A 444 -7.94 16.87 23.27
C VAL A 444 -6.52 17.21 23.73
N ASN A 445 -6.09 16.72 24.90
CA ASN A 445 -4.73 16.96 25.40
C ASN A 445 -3.68 16.23 24.55
N SER A 446 -3.99 15.02 24.08
CA SER A 446 -3.15 14.29 23.12
C SER A 446 -2.97 15.06 21.82
N VAL A 447 -4.06 15.58 21.24
CA VAL A 447 -4.02 16.42 20.04
C VAL A 447 -3.19 17.67 20.28
N LYS A 448 -3.40 18.40 21.39
CA LYS A 448 -2.62 19.59 21.76
C LYS A 448 -1.12 19.33 21.79
N ARG A 449 -0.69 18.19 22.36
CA ARG A 449 0.73 17.81 22.39
C ARG A 449 1.27 17.59 20.97
N THR A 450 0.53 16.87 20.13
CA THR A 450 0.92 16.60 18.75
C THR A 450 1.03 17.88 17.93
N VAL A 451 0.00 18.74 17.92
CA VAL A 451 0.03 19.97 17.10
C VAL A 451 1.05 20.97 17.62
N ALA A 452 1.33 21.01 18.94
CA ALA A 452 2.42 21.82 19.49
C ALA A 452 3.81 21.36 19.02
N GLN A 453 4.03 20.05 18.90
CA GLN A 453 5.26 19.52 18.32
C GLN A 453 5.40 19.96 16.85
N VAL A 454 4.36 19.75 16.04
CA VAL A 454 4.37 20.13 14.62
C VAL A 454 4.61 21.63 14.45
N ALA A 455 3.94 22.48 15.26
CA ALA A 455 4.14 23.93 15.23
C ALA A 455 5.58 24.33 15.59
N ALA A 456 6.25 23.60 16.49
CA ALA A 456 7.65 23.85 16.85
C ALA A 456 8.64 23.43 15.75
N GLU A 457 8.28 22.41 14.96
CA GLU A 457 9.04 21.98 13.79
C GLU A 457 8.85 22.95 12.61
N VAL A 458 7.61 23.41 12.35
CA VAL A 458 7.26 24.29 11.22
C VAL A 458 7.57 25.77 11.48
N GLN A 459 7.43 26.24 12.72
CA GLN A 459 7.75 27.63 13.12
C GLN A 459 7.05 28.73 12.29
N GLY A 460 5.83 28.46 11.81
CA GLY A 460 5.05 29.42 11.03
C GLY A 460 5.59 29.67 9.61
N ASP A 461 6.45 28.78 9.10
CA ASP A 461 7.11 28.89 7.81
C ASP A 461 6.11 28.89 6.63
N PRO A 462 6.13 29.89 5.72
CA PRO A 462 5.26 29.94 4.55
C PRO A 462 5.56 28.85 3.50
N TRP A 463 6.69 28.14 3.57
CA TRP A 463 6.97 26.99 2.71
C TRP A 463 6.19 25.72 3.12
N CYS A 464 5.66 25.66 4.34
CA CYS A 464 4.76 24.60 4.74
C CYS A 464 3.40 24.80 4.05
N MET A 465 3.06 23.89 3.14
CA MET A 465 1.76 23.88 2.45
C MET A 465 0.62 23.55 3.40
N GLY A 466 0.86 22.62 4.34
CA GLY A 466 -0.15 22.17 5.29
C GLY A 466 0.33 20.98 6.12
N VAL A 467 -0.57 20.50 6.98
CA VAL A 467 -0.30 19.46 7.97
C VAL A 467 -1.24 18.27 7.80
N TYR A 468 -0.68 17.07 7.64
CA TYR A 468 -1.40 15.81 7.83
C TYR A 468 -1.40 15.41 9.31
N ILE A 469 -2.53 14.92 9.83
CA ILE A 469 -2.59 14.36 11.18
C ILE A 469 -3.16 12.95 11.09
N GLU A 470 -2.41 11.98 11.60
CA GLU A 470 -2.65 10.53 11.40
C GLU A 470 -2.50 10.06 9.94
N ASN A 471 -2.62 8.75 9.75
CA ASN A 471 -2.57 8.08 8.45
C ASN A 471 -3.35 6.77 8.52
N GLU A 472 -4.22 6.50 7.55
CA GLU A 472 -4.88 5.19 7.36
C GLU A 472 -5.49 4.57 8.62
N LEU A 473 -6.16 5.38 9.44
CA LEU A 473 -6.87 4.85 10.60
C LEU A 473 -7.98 3.87 10.15
N SER A 474 -8.25 2.84 10.95
CA SER A 474 -9.28 1.82 10.66
C SER A 474 -10.71 2.33 10.85
N TRP A 475 -11.16 3.17 9.91
CA TRP A 475 -12.48 3.80 9.93
C TRP A 475 -13.64 2.87 9.52
N GLY A 476 -13.33 1.74 8.89
CA GLY A 476 -14.30 0.81 8.30
C GLY A 476 -14.32 0.84 6.77
N ASN A 477 -14.90 -0.19 6.15
CA ASN A 477 -14.97 -0.37 4.69
C ASN A 477 -16.40 -0.63 4.21
N THR A 478 -16.69 -0.45 2.93
CA THR A 478 -18.04 -0.63 2.37
C THR A 478 -18.31 -2.03 1.80
N LYS A 479 -17.45 -3.03 2.08
CA LYS A 479 -17.60 -4.38 1.50
C LYS A 479 -18.76 -5.16 2.13
N THR A 480 -19.00 -4.98 3.44
CA THR A 480 -20.11 -5.58 4.18
C THR A 480 -20.64 -4.59 5.22
N ASP A 481 -21.87 -4.79 5.71
CA ASP A 481 -22.44 -3.96 6.77
C ASP A 481 -21.63 -4.03 8.08
N ALA A 482 -21.10 -5.21 8.43
CA ALA A 482 -20.21 -5.36 9.57
C ALA A 482 -18.89 -4.60 9.37
N GLY A 483 -18.32 -4.62 8.17
CA GLY A 483 -17.15 -3.82 7.81
C GLY A 483 -17.44 -2.31 7.82
N HIS A 484 -18.62 -1.90 7.37
CA HIS A 484 -19.03 -0.49 7.24
C HIS A 484 -19.22 0.13 8.61
N PHE A 485 -19.96 -0.55 9.49
CA PHE A 485 -20.34 -0.03 10.78
C PHE A 485 -19.58 -0.65 11.95
N GLY A 486 -18.43 -1.29 11.72
CA GLY A 486 -17.65 -1.98 12.75
C GLY A 486 -17.38 -1.11 13.99
N LEU A 487 -16.98 0.15 13.79
CA LEU A 487 -16.78 1.12 14.89
C LEU A 487 -18.03 1.30 15.75
N ILE A 488 -19.21 1.34 15.12
CA ILE A 488 -20.48 1.53 15.81
C ILE A 488 -20.91 0.25 16.50
N ILE A 489 -20.85 -0.89 15.80
CA ILE A 489 -21.19 -2.20 16.33
C ILE A 489 -20.38 -2.48 17.61
N HIS A 490 -19.06 -2.37 17.54
CA HIS A 490 -18.18 -2.64 18.67
C HIS A 490 -18.34 -1.62 19.79
N THR A 491 -18.44 -0.32 19.48
CA THR A 491 -18.64 0.70 20.52
C THR A 491 -19.96 0.53 21.25
N LEU A 492 -21.04 0.15 20.55
CA LEU A 492 -22.34 -0.07 21.18
C LEU A 492 -22.34 -1.21 22.21
N THR A 493 -21.46 -2.21 22.09
CA THR A 493 -21.33 -3.28 23.09
C THR A 493 -20.76 -2.82 24.43
N ARG A 494 -20.11 -1.66 24.47
CA ARG A 494 -19.42 -1.16 25.65
C ARG A 494 -20.38 -0.49 26.65
N ASP A 495 -19.92 -0.38 27.89
CA ASP A 495 -20.56 0.44 28.92
C ASP A 495 -20.22 1.91 28.70
N ALA A 496 -21.24 2.77 28.69
CA ALA A 496 -21.12 4.23 28.60
C ALA A 496 -20.30 4.85 29.73
N ALA A 497 -20.26 4.21 30.91
CA ALA A 497 -19.41 4.67 32.02
C ALA A 497 -17.91 4.54 31.70
N GLU A 498 -17.55 3.60 30.82
CA GLU A 498 -16.15 3.27 30.50
C GLU A 498 -15.73 3.72 29.09
N SER A 499 -16.68 4.09 28.23
CA SER A 499 -16.44 4.58 26.87
C SER A 499 -17.14 5.92 26.63
N PRO A 500 -16.38 7.02 26.55
CA PRO A 500 -16.90 8.33 26.16
C PRO A 500 -17.65 8.32 24.83
N ALA A 501 -17.16 7.60 23.81
CA ALA A 501 -17.88 7.43 22.55
C ALA A 501 -19.25 6.78 22.73
N LYS A 502 -19.34 5.69 23.51
CA LYS A 502 -20.63 5.06 23.83
C LYS A 502 -21.56 6.03 24.54
N ALA A 503 -21.07 6.77 25.53
CA ALA A 503 -21.87 7.78 26.23
C ALA A 503 -22.41 8.85 25.26
N ALA A 504 -21.56 9.33 24.35
CA ALA A 504 -21.97 10.29 23.32
C ALA A 504 -23.04 9.70 22.38
N PHE A 505 -22.90 8.46 21.96
CA PHE A 505 -23.88 7.78 21.10
C PHE A 505 -25.25 7.64 21.78
N VAL A 506 -25.27 7.30 23.07
CA VAL A 506 -26.52 7.27 23.87
C VAL A 506 -27.18 8.65 23.86
N GLU A 507 -26.43 9.72 24.06
CA GLU A 507 -26.97 11.08 24.09
C GLU A 507 -27.42 11.58 22.71
N ILE A 508 -26.73 11.22 21.62
CA ILE A 508 -27.17 11.49 20.25
C ILE A 508 -28.53 10.82 19.99
N LEU A 509 -28.67 9.54 20.35
CA LEU A 509 -29.91 8.81 20.15
C LEU A 509 -31.05 9.32 21.05
N LYS A 510 -30.78 9.71 22.30
CA LYS A 510 -31.79 10.37 23.17
C LYS A 510 -32.31 11.68 22.60
N ARG A 511 -31.48 12.44 21.87
CA ARG A 511 -31.92 13.67 21.21
C ARG A 511 -32.82 13.38 20.02
N LYS A 512 -32.55 12.31 19.27
CA LYS A 512 -33.35 11.89 18.12
C LYS A 512 -34.66 11.22 18.54
N TYR A 513 -34.63 10.42 19.61
CA TYR A 513 -35.75 9.60 20.07
C TYR A 513 -36.25 10.07 21.44
N PRO A 514 -37.48 10.60 21.53
CA PRO A 514 -38.05 11.07 22.81
C PRO A 514 -38.12 10.00 23.90
N SER A 515 -38.13 8.72 23.53
CA SER A 515 -38.13 7.59 24.47
C SER A 515 -37.42 6.36 23.89
N VAL A 516 -36.96 5.45 24.76
CA VAL A 516 -36.29 4.20 24.34
C VAL A 516 -37.24 3.27 23.58
N GLU A 517 -38.55 3.37 23.82
CA GLU A 517 -39.57 2.64 23.07
C GLU A 517 -39.67 3.14 21.63
N SER A 518 -39.48 4.45 21.40
CA SER A 518 -39.43 5.01 20.04
C SER A 518 -38.20 4.56 19.28
N LEU A 519 -37.03 4.50 19.94
CA LEU A 519 -35.81 3.90 19.39
C LEU A 519 -36.02 2.42 19.07
N SER A 520 -36.58 1.66 20.03
CA SER A 520 -36.82 0.22 19.86
C SER A 520 -37.72 -0.08 18.66
N ARG A 521 -38.82 0.70 18.49
CA ARG A 521 -39.72 0.53 17.35
C ARG A 521 -39.05 0.89 16.03
N ALA A 522 -38.20 1.91 16.02
CA ALA A 522 -37.44 2.32 14.84
C ALA A 522 -36.43 1.24 14.42
N TRP A 523 -35.65 0.71 15.37
CA TRP A 523 -34.59 -0.26 15.09
C TRP A 523 -35.11 -1.67 14.81
N PHE A 524 -36.23 -2.05 15.40
CA PHE A 524 -36.80 -3.39 15.29
C PHE A 524 -38.14 -3.41 14.57
N SER A 525 -38.35 -2.52 13.61
CA SER A 525 -39.60 -2.46 12.84
C SER A 525 -39.93 -3.78 12.13
N SER A 526 -38.90 -4.54 11.71
CA SER A 526 -39.02 -5.88 11.11
C SER A 526 -38.94 -7.03 12.13
N MET A 527 -38.66 -6.74 13.41
CA MET A 527 -38.43 -7.73 14.48
C MET A 527 -39.16 -7.36 15.78
N PRO A 528 -40.50 -7.38 15.81
CA PRO A 528 -41.30 -6.87 16.94
C PRO A 528 -41.12 -7.64 18.26
N SER A 529 -40.48 -8.81 18.24
CA SER A 529 -40.11 -9.55 19.46
C SER A 529 -38.86 -8.98 20.15
N ARG A 530 -38.17 -8.01 19.54
CA ARG A 530 -37.00 -7.32 20.10
C ARG A 530 -37.36 -5.93 20.59
N SER A 531 -36.74 -5.54 21.69
CA SER A 531 -36.86 -4.21 22.27
C SER A 531 -35.63 -3.89 23.10
N ILE A 532 -35.32 -2.60 23.20
CA ILE A 532 -34.34 -2.06 24.14
C ILE A 532 -35.13 -1.70 25.42
N PRO A 533 -34.87 -2.35 26.57
CA PRO A 533 -35.77 -2.27 27.71
C PRO A 533 -35.72 -0.94 28.47
N SER A 534 -34.56 -0.27 28.49
CA SER A 534 -34.40 1.07 29.06
C SER A 534 -33.17 1.76 28.49
N TRP A 535 -33.07 3.09 28.67
CA TRP A 535 -31.87 3.83 28.29
C TRP A 535 -30.65 3.39 29.11
N GLU A 536 -30.85 3.00 30.38
CA GLU A 536 -29.80 2.49 31.26
C GLU A 536 -29.27 1.14 30.76
N ALA A 537 -30.17 0.23 30.34
CA ALA A 537 -29.76 -1.04 29.75
C ALA A 537 -28.99 -0.82 28.44
N PHE A 538 -29.46 0.10 27.58
CA PHE A 538 -28.75 0.45 26.36
C PHE A 538 -27.37 1.07 26.63
N ALA A 539 -27.27 1.92 27.66
CA ALA A 539 -26.03 2.57 28.05
C ALA A 539 -25.01 1.57 28.64
N ALA A 540 -25.46 0.56 29.39
CA ALA A 540 -24.60 -0.49 29.93
C ALA A 540 -24.03 -1.43 28.86
N GLY A 541 -24.68 -1.52 27.70
CA GLY A 541 -24.19 -2.26 26.54
C GLY A 541 -25.32 -2.72 25.62
N PHE A 542 -25.05 -2.77 24.32
CA PHE A 542 -25.99 -3.24 23.30
C PHE A 542 -25.28 -4.05 22.23
N SER A 543 -25.77 -5.26 21.98
CA SER A 543 -25.26 -6.14 20.92
C SER A 543 -26.38 -6.45 19.93
N LEU A 544 -26.08 -6.31 18.64
CA LEU A 544 -26.93 -6.87 17.59
C LEU A 544 -26.83 -8.40 17.66
N SER A 545 -27.95 -9.11 17.54
CA SER A 545 -27.84 -10.55 17.31
C SER A 545 -27.33 -10.78 15.89
N GLN A 546 -26.62 -11.88 15.70
CA GLN A 546 -26.35 -12.42 14.37
C GLN A 546 -27.68 -12.84 13.72
N ALA A 547 -27.83 -12.63 12.41
CA ALA A 547 -28.89 -13.25 11.63
C ALA A 547 -28.57 -14.73 11.39
N ALA A 548 -29.56 -15.53 10.96
CA ALA A 548 -29.31 -16.88 10.46
C ALA A 548 -28.47 -16.77 9.17
N GLY A 549 -27.13 -16.88 9.31
CA GLY A 549 -26.17 -16.54 8.25
C GLY A 549 -24.93 -15.79 8.72
N GLY A 550 -24.82 -15.42 10.01
CA GLY A 550 -23.58 -14.92 10.63
C GLY A 550 -23.43 -13.39 10.67
N GLU A 551 -23.98 -12.67 9.70
CA GLU A 551 -23.88 -11.20 9.61
C GLU A 551 -25.05 -10.47 10.30
N PRO A 552 -24.82 -9.32 10.95
CA PRO A 552 -25.90 -8.47 11.47
C PRO A 552 -26.63 -7.77 10.32
N GLN A 553 -27.97 -7.83 10.31
CA GLN A 553 -28.78 -7.06 9.36
C GLN A 553 -28.91 -5.61 9.82
N ILE A 554 -28.33 -4.67 9.08
CA ILE A 554 -28.30 -3.23 9.40
C ILE A 554 -29.05 -2.47 8.29
N GLU A 555 -30.38 -2.38 8.45
CA GLU A 555 -31.30 -1.85 7.45
C GLU A 555 -32.20 -0.72 8.00
N GLY A 556 -32.85 0.01 7.09
CA GLY A 556 -33.83 1.06 7.42
C GLY A 556 -33.30 2.08 8.43
N GLN A 557 -34.10 2.38 9.45
CA GLN A 557 -33.77 3.42 10.43
C GLN A 557 -32.54 3.06 11.29
N LEU A 558 -32.27 1.77 11.53
CA LEU A 558 -31.06 1.31 12.22
C LEU A 558 -29.81 1.71 11.42
N ARG A 559 -29.83 1.50 10.10
CA ARG A 559 -28.73 1.91 9.21
C ARG A 559 -28.52 3.42 9.22
N GLU A 560 -29.60 4.19 9.12
CA GLU A 560 -29.53 5.66 9.17
C GLU A 560 -28.96 6.16 10.51
N ASP A 561 -29.32 5.52 11.62
CA ASP A 561 -28.77 5.88 12.93
C ASP A 561 -27.30 5.49 13.05
N PHE A 562 -26.90 4.32 12.54
CA PHE A 562 -25.50 3.91 12.50
C PHE A 562 -24.67 4.86 11.65
N SER A 563 -25.21 5.30 10.51
CA SER A 563 -24.63 6.32 9.64
C SER A 563 -24.45 7.65 10.40
N LEU A 564 -25.48 8.13 11.10
CA LEU A 564 -25.41 9.33 11.94
C LEU A 564 -24.33 9.21 13.03
N LEU A 565 -24.23 8.07 13.71
CA LEU A 565 -23.24 7.86 14.77
C LEU A 565 -21.82 7.82 14.22
N LEU A 566 -21.60 7.19 13.06
CA LEU A 566 -20.30 7.12 12.41
C LEU A 566 -19.84 8.48 11.90
N GLU A 567 -20.73 9.23 11.27
CA GLU A 567 -20.47 10.61 10.83
C GLU A 567 -20.17 11.51 12.04
N SER A 568 -20.90 11.35 13.15
CA SER A 568 -20.67 12.11 14.39
C SER A 568 -19.32 11.79 15.04
N LEU A 569 -18.89 10.53 14.99
CA LEU A 569 -17.58 10.10 15.49
C LEU A 569 -16.45 10.73 14.67
N SER A 570 -16.52 10.63 13.34
CA SER A 570 -15.57 11.26 12.42
C SER A 570 -15.54 12.78 12.62
N ALA A 571 -16.70 13.45 12.55
CA ALA A 571 -16.83 14.88 12.75
C ALA A 571 -16.23 15.33 14.08
N ARG A 572 -16.43 14.57 15.16
CA ARG A 572 -15.83 14.91 16.45
C ARG A 572 -14.30 14.82 16.42
N PHE A 573 -13.73 13.76 15.85
CA PHE A 573 -12.28 13.63 15.68
C PHE A 573 -11.70 14.83 14.94
N PHE A 574 -12.19 15.09 13.73
CA PHE A 574 -11.65 16.17 12.88
C PHE A 574 -11.91 17.56 13.46
N SER A 575 -13.02 17.79 14.16
CA SER A 575 -13.29 19.07 14.84
C SER A 575 -12.29 19.40 15.95
N VAL A 576 -11.85 18.39 16.70
CA VAL A 576 -10.86 18.59 17.77
C VAL A 576 -9.50 18.87 17.14
N VAL A 577 -9.08 18.08 16.16
CA VAL A 577 -7.81 18.29 15.46
C VAL A 577 -7.75 19.67 14.81
N GLN A 578 -8.79 20.04 14.06
CA GLN A 578 -8.87 21.34 13.39
C GLN A 578 -8.76 22.51 14.37
N ARG A 579 -9.52 22.48 15.48
CA ARG A 579 -9.51 23.56 16.45
C ARG A 579 -8.13 23.74 17.06
N GLU A 580 -7.57 22.66 17.57
CA GLU A 580 -6.29 22.72 18.28
C GLU A 580 -5.13 23.03 17.34
N LEU A 581 -5.19 22.59 16.08
CA LEU A 581 -4.21 22.97 15.06
C LEU A 581 -4.31 24.46 14.73
N ALA A 582 -5.52 24.98 14.48
CA ALA A 582 -5.74 26.40 14.17
C ALA A 582 -5.31 27.33 15.30
N ASP A 583 -5.36 26.87 16.56
CA ASP A 583 -4.89 27.65 17.71
C ASP A 583 -3.37 27.89 17.70
N VAL A 584 -2.59 27.00 17.08
CA VAL A 584 -1.11 27.07 17.05
C VAL A 584 -0.52 27.32 15.66
N MET A 585 -1.26 27.03 14.60
CA MET A 585 -0.88 27.19 13.19
C MET A 585 -2.08 27.72 12.37
N PRO A 586 -2.58 28.94 12.67
CA PRO A 586 -3.82 29.48 12.09
C PRO A 586 -3.76 29.76 10.57
N ASP A 587 -2.55 29.86 10.01
CA ASP A 587 -2.34 30.24 8.62
C ASP A 587 -2.03 29.04 7.69
N HIS A 588 -1.93 27.82 8.25
CA HIS A 588 -1.57 26.60 7.52
C HIS A 588 -2.78 25.69 7.26
N LEU A 589 -2.77 24.98 6.13
CA LEU A 589 -3.87 24.08 5.77
C LEU A 589 -3.89 22.82 6.64
N PHE A 590 -5.08 22.42 7.09
CA PHE A 590 -5.31 21.08 7.63
C PHE A 590 -5.65 20.11 6.49
N LEU A 591 -4.74 19.16 6.23
CA LEU A 591 -4.81 18.25 5.08
C LEU A 591 -5.51 16.91 5.39
N GLY A 592 -6.12 16.77 6.57
CA GLY A 592 -6.83 15.56 6.98
C GLY A 592 -5.93 14.42 7.44
N ALA A 593 -6.41 13.18 7.27
CA ALA A 593 -5.86 11.97 7.89
C ALA A 593 -5.60 10.79 6.92
N ARG A 594 -5.45 11.09 5.61
CA ARG A 594 -5.00 10.15 4.57
C ARG A 594 -5.77 8.84 4.57
N PHE A 595 -7.03 8.90 4.13
CA PHE A 595 -7.88 7.71 4.11
C PHE A 595 -7.41 6.69 3.08
N ALA A 596 -7.12 5.47 3.50
CA ALA A 596 -6.95 4.36 2.56
C ALA A 596 -8.31 3.98 1.94
N ASP A 597 -8.28 3.32 0.79
CA ASP A 597 -9.49 2.87 0.09
C ASP A 597 -10.31 1.85 0.91
N TRP A 598 -9.66 1.13 1.82
CA TRP A 598 -10.30 0.23 2.78
C TRP A 598 -10.77 0.92 4.08
N GLY A 599 -10.62 2.25 4.19
CA GLY A 599 -10.85 3.04 5.40
C GLY A 599 -11.56 4.38 5.14
N MET A 600 -12.49 4.44 4.17
CA MET A 600 -13.10 5.70 3.71
C MET A 600 -14.62 5.62 3.48
N THR A 601 -15.41 5.20 4.48
CA THR A 601 -16.88 5.20 4.32
C THR A 601 -17.44 6.61 4.06
N PRO A 602 -18.58 6.74 3.34
CA PRO A 602 -19.15 8.06 3.02
C PRO A 602 -19.36 8.96 4.25
N GLU A 603 -19.81 8.38 5.36
CA GLU A 603 -20.00 9.07 6.65
C GLU A 603 -18.71 9.65 7.20
N VAL A 604 -17.63 8.86 7.14
CA VAL A 604 -16.33 9.26 7.66
C VAL A 604 -15.78 10.41 6.84
N VAL A 605 -15.89 10.32 5.51
CA VAL A 605 -15.43 11.36 4.61
C VAL A 605 -16.25 12.64 4.78
N ARG A 606 -17.59 12.58 4.87
CA ARG A 606 -18.43 13.76 5.15
C ARG A 606 -18.09 14.39 6.50
N GLY A 607 -17.91 13.58 7.54
CA GLY A 607 -17.51 14.04 8.87
C GLY A 607 -16.17 14.78 8.85
N ALA A 608 -15.21 14.32 8.04
CA ALA A 608 -13.91 14.97 7.88
C ALA A 608 -13.99 16.26 7.07
N ALA A 609 -14.68 16.24 5.93
CA ALA A 609 -14.81 17.35 4.99
C ALA A 609 -15.34 18.64 5.64
N ALA A 610 -16.15 18.52 6.70
CA ALA A 610 -16.64 19.67 7.45
C ALA A 610 -15.55 20.48 8.16
N TYR A 611 -14.37 19.90 8.42
CA TYR A 611 -13.31 20.51 9.23
C TYR A 611 -11.95 20.60 8.53
N VAL A 612 -11.67 19.74 7.54
CA VAL A 612 -10.40 19.83 6.80
C VAL A 612 -10.48 20.89 5.71
N ASP A 613 -9.33 21.50 5.40
CA ASP A 613 -9.19 22.39 4.25
C ASP A 613 -9.06 21.61 2.95
N VAL A 614 -8.36 20.46 2.99
CA VAL A 614 -8.16 19.50 1.91
C VAL A 614 -8.41 18.08 2.44
N VAL A 615 -9.20 17.28 1.74
CA VAL A 615 -9.41 15.86 2.10
C VAL A 615 -8.31 15.02 1.46
N SER A 616 -7.70 14.11 2.21
CA SER A 616 -6.61 13.27 1.72
C SER A 616 -6.95 11.79 1.65
N TYR A 617 -6.48 11.14 0.59
CA TYR A 617 -6.72 9.74 0.29
C TYR A 617 -5.44 9.02 -0.14
N ASN A 618 -5.24 7.78 0.29
CA ASN A 618 -4.18 6.92 -0.22
C ASN A 618 -4.80 5.93 -1.21
N LEU A 619 -4.30 5.89 -2.44
CA LEU A 619 -4.90 5.10 -3.52
C LEU A 619 -3.83 4.40 -4.36
N TYR A 620 -3.57 3.14 -3.99
CA TYR A 620 -2.68 2.24 -4.71
C TYR A 620 -3.44 1.47 -5.80
N THR A 621 -3.45 2.04 -7.01
CA THR A 621 -4.08 1.51 -8.23
C THR A 621 -3.36 2.03 -9.48
N GLU A 622 -3.79 1.65 -10.70
CA GLU A 622 -3.26 2.25 -11.94
C GLU A 622 -3.66 3.73 -12.12
N GLY A 623 -4.75 4.17 -11.50
CA GLY A 623 -5.24 5.55 -11.51
C GLY A 623 -6.71 5.65 -11.10
N LEU A 624 -7.36 6.80 -11.33
CA LEU A 624 -8.79 6.97 -11.04
C LEU A 624 -9.65 6.30 -12.12
N ALA A 625 -10.19 5.10 -11.83
CA ALA A 625 -11.23 4.53 -12.67
C ALA A 625 -12.51 5.38 -12.60
N ALA A 626 -13.23 5.44 -13.73
CA ALA A 626 -14.52 6.10 -13.82
C ALA A 626 -15.47 5.49 -12.77
N ASP A 627 -16.24 6.34 -12.09
CA ASP A 627 -17.34 6.01 -11.17
C ASP A 627 -16.99 5.90 -9.67
N ASN A 628 -15.74 5.61 -9.27
CA ASN A 628 -15.42 5.47 -7.82
C ASN A 628 -15.20 6.78 -7.07
N TRP A 629 -15.09 7.88 -7.81
CA TRP A 629 -14.74 9.19 -7.26
C TRP A 629 -15.84 10.24 -7.51
N GLU A 630 -17.02 9.82 -7.99
CA GLU A 630 -18.15 10.72 -8.21
C GLU A 630 -18.64 11.38 -6.92
N PHE A 631 -18.45 10.71 -5.79
CA PHE A 631 -18.80 11.22 -4.46
C PHE A 631 -18.06 12.53 -4.09
N LEU A 632 -16.93 12.84 -4.75
CA LEU A 632 -16.22 14.10 -4.55
C LEU A 632 -17.09 15.32 -4.89
N ALA A 633 -18.03 15.17 -5.83
CA ALA A 633 -18.97 16.22 -6.16
C ALA A 633 -19.99 16.51 -5.06
N GLU A 634 -20.38 15.49 -4.27
CA GLU A 634 -21.25 15.64 -3.10
C GLU A 634 -20.52 16.39 -1.98
N ILE A 635 -19.22 16.11 -1.80
CA ILE A 635 -18.41 16.71 -0.75
C ILE A 635 -18.04 18.17 -1.07
N ASP A 636 -17.78 18.47 -2.34
CA ASP A 636 -17.30 19.77 -2.81
C ASP A 636 -16.10 20.32 -2.01
N LYS A 637 -15.04 19.52 -1.91
CA LYS A 637 -13.77 19.90 -1.27
C LYS A 637 -12.57 19.61 -2.17
N PRO A 638 -11.50 20.43 -2.08
CA PRO A 638 -10.24 20.08 -2.71
C PRO A 638 -9.73 18.79 -2.06
N SER A 639 -9.20 17.91 -2.90
CA SER A 639 -8.74 16.59 -2.50
C SER A 639 -7.29 16.37 -2.90
N ILE A 640 -6.56 15.54 -2.18
CA ILE A 640 -5.16 15.20 -2.47
C ILE A 640 -4.94 13.70 -2.34
N ILE A 641 -4.20 13.11 -3.29
CA ILE A 641 -3.68 11.77 -3.09
C ILE A 641 -2.44 11.86 -2.22
N GLY A 642 -2.52 11.30 -1.02
CA GLY A 642 -1.43 11.22 -0.08
C GLY A 642 -0.38 10.19 -0.47
N GLU A 643 -0.80 9.07 -1.06
CA GLU A 643 0.10 7.97 -1.46
C GLU A 643 -0.41 7.27 -2.72
N PHE A 644 0.54 6.98 -3.61
CA PHE A 644 0.43 5.98 -4.67
C PHE A 644 1.83 5.52 -5.07
N HIS A 645 1.94 4.36 -5.72
CA HIS A 645 3.16 3.92 -6.39
C HIS A 645 2.90 2.86 -7.43
N MET A 646 3.94 2.55 -8.19
CA MET A 646 4.10 1.32 -8.96
C MET A 646 5.55 0.85 -8.77
N GLY A 647 5.79 -0.45 -8.81
CA GLY A 647 7.14 -0.99 -8.84
C GLY A 647 7.31 -2.08 -9.87
N ALA A 648 8.55 -2.47 -10.12
CA ALA A 648 8.89 -3.61 -10.96
C ALA A 648 9.99 -4.44 -10.28
N THR A 649 10.20 -5.66 -10.76
CA THR A 649 11.17 -6.61 -10.17
C THR A 649 12.42 -6.80 -11.05
N ASP A 650 12.60 -5.96 -12.06
CA ASP A 650 13.77 -5.93 -12.95
C ASP A 650 15.01 -5.25 -12.35
N SER A 651 14.90 -4.69 -11.13
CA SER A 651 15.97 -3.99 -10.39
C SER A 651 16.47 -4.71 -9.14
N GLY A 652 16.31 -6.04 -9.06
CA GLY A 652 16.80 -6.84 -7.92
C GLY A 652 15.93 -6.80 -6.67
N SER A 653 14.71 -6.25 -6.76
CA SER A 653 13.65 -6.43 -5.77
C SER A 653 12.85 -7.71 -6.06
N PHE A 654 12.31 -8.34 -5.01
CA PHE A 654 11.43 -9.52 -5.12
C PHE A 654 9.95 -9.16 -5.09
N HIS A 655 9.65 -7.89 -4.82
CA HIS A 655 8.28 -7.42 -4.66
C HIS A 655 8.17 -6.04 -5.30
N ALA A 656 7.31 -5.91 -6.31
CA ALA A 656 7.06 -4.63 -6.98
C ALA A 656 6.46 -3.61 -6.00
N GLY A 657 5.49 -4.04 -5.21
CA GLY A 657 4.73 -3.18 -4.30
C GLY A 657 3.27 -3.56 -4.41
N LEU A 658 2.38 -2.62 -4.14
CA LEU A 658 0.93 -2.85 -4.25
C LEU A 658 0.46 -2.82 -5.71
N VAL A 659 1.13 -2.04 -6.56
CA VAL A 659 0.89 -1.98 -8.01
C VAL A 659 2.16 -2.39 -8.75
N SER A 660 2.04 -3.29 -9.72
CA SER A 660 3.19 -3.83 -10.46
C SER A 660 3.20 -3.44 -11.93
N ALA A 661 4.34 -2.92 -12.36
CA ALA A 661 4.74 -2.75 -13.75
C ALA A 661 5.64 -3.92 -14.19
N GLU A 662 5.76 -4.15 -15.49
CA GLU A 662 6.62 -5.16 -16.08
C GLU A 662 8.11 -4.76 -16.07
N SER A 663 8.39 -3.45 -16.04
CA SER A 663 9.76 -2.91 -16.10
C SER A 663 9.87 -1.51 -15.48
N GLN A 664 11.09 -1.03 -15.23
CA GLN A 664 11.31 0.37 -14.83
C GLN A 664 10.80 1.38 -15.87
N GLN A 665 10.81 1.02 -17.16
CA GLN A 665 10.27 1.88 -18.22
C GLN A 665 8.75 2.03 -18.08
N GLU A 666 8.02 0.92 -18.01
CA GLU A 666 6.57 0.94 -17.83
C GLU A 666 6.18 1.57 -16.48
N ARG A 667 6.98 1.37 -15.43
CA ARG A 667 6.79 2.04 -14.13
C ARG A 667 6.72 3.57 -14.26
N GLY A 668 7.55 4.16 -15.11
CA GLY A 668 7.50 5.60 -15.43
C GLY A 668 6.28 5.99 -16.25
N GLU A 669 5.84 5.14 -17.18
CA GLU A 669 4.63 5.35 -17.98
C GLU A 669 3.36 5.31 -17.12
N MET A 670 3.22 4.28 -16.28
CA MET A 670 2.13 4.14 -15.32
C MET A 670 2.09 5.31 -14.33
N PHE A 671 3.25 5.81 -13.87
CA PHE A 671 3.31 7.03 -13.05
C PHE A 671 2.65 8.22 -13.76
N ARG A 672 2.92 8.43 -15.05
CA ARG A 672 2.32 9.53 -15.81
C ARG A 672 0.83 9.33 -16.03
N ASP A 673 0.41 8.11 -16.37
CA ASP A 673 -0.98 7.77 -16.60
C ASP A 673 -1.82 8.01 -15.33
N TYR A 674 -1.34 7.54 -14.18
CA TYR A 674 -1.95 7.82 -12.88
C TYR A 674 -2.08 9.33 -12.65
N MET A 675 -0.97 10.06 -12.78
CA MET A 675 -0.94 11.49 -12.51
C MET A 675 -1.84 12.29 -13.46
N HIS A 676 -1.97 11.89 -14.73
CA HIS A 676 -2.93 12.50 -15.65
C HIS A 676 -4.36 12.34 -15.16
N THR A 677 -4.75 11.18 -14.62
CA THR A 677 -6.09 11.02 -14.04
C THR A 677 -6.35 11.97 -12.86
N ILE A 678 -5.33 12.26 -12.04
CA ILE A 678 -5.44 13.21 -10.93
C ILE A 678 -5.51 14.65 -11.43
N ILE A 679 -4.61 15.03 -12.35
CA ILE A 679 -4.51 16.40 -12.90
C ILE A 679 -5.80 16.78 -13.63
N ASP A 680 -6.42 15.84 -14.35
CA ASP A 680 -7.63 16.09 -15.12
C ASP A 680 -8.89 16.11 -14.25
N ASN A 681 -8.84 15.57 -13.03
CA ASN A 681 -9.98 15.54 -12.13
C ASN A 681 -10.19 16.92 -11.46
N PRO A 682 -11.39 17.54 -11.53
CA PRO A 682 -11.61 18.91 -11.05
C PRO A 682 -11.50 19.04 -9.52
N TRP A 683 -11.53 17.95 -8.76
CA TRP A 683 -11.51 17.95 -7.30
C TRP A 683 -10.10 17.83 -6.73
N PHE A 684 -9.18 17.18 -7.43
CA PHE A 684 -7.83 16.96 -6.93
C PHE A 684 -6.91 18.16 -7.15
N VAL A 685 -6.12 18.47 -6.13
CA VAL A 685 -5.13 19.55 -6.12
C VAL A 685 -3.70 19.05 -5.98
N GLY A 686 -3.50 17.73 -5.96
CA GLY A 686 -2.19 17.11 -5.84
C GLY A 686 -2.21 15.60 -5.73
N ALA A 687 -1.02 15.01 -5.88
CA ALA A 687 -0.72 13.62 -5.60
C ALA A 687 0.75 13.46 -5.20
N GLN A 688 1.00 12.64 -4.18
CA GLN A 688 2.34 12.39 -3.63
C GLN A 688 2.68 10.90 -3.73
N TRP A 689 3.86 10.61 -4.29
CA TRP A 689 4.34 9.25 -4.51
C TRP A 689 4.90 8.64 -3.23
N PHE A 690 4.51 7.42 -2.89
CA PHE A 690 5.11 6.66 -1.78
C PHE A 690 6.12 5.64 -2.33
N GLN A 691 7.43 5.87 -2.32
CA GLN A 691 8.20 6.81 -1.49
C GLN A 691 9.55 7.18 -2.14
N TYR A 692 10.42 7.91 -1.43
CA TYR A 692 11.70 8.37 -1.97
C TYR A 692 12.69 7.23 -2.21
N ILE A 693 12.87 6.37 -1.22
CA ILE A 693 13.89 5.31 -1.22
C ILE A 693 13.18 3.96 -1.31
N ASP A 694 13.73 3.02 -2.07
CA ASP A 694 13.25 1.64 -2.03
C ASP A 694 13.25 1.12 -0.58
N SER A 695 12.22 0.35 -0.22
CA SER A 695 12.29 -0.42 1.02
C SER A 695 13.47 -1.39 0.90
N PRO A 696 14.24 -1.69 1.97
CA PRO A 696 15.34 -2.65 1.88
C PRO A 696 14.85 -3.94 1.23
N ALA A 697 15.54 -4.45 0.21
CA ALA A 697 15.14 -5.69 -0.47
C ALA A 697 15.11 -6.90 0.50
N SER A 698 15.82 -6.78 1.62
CA SER A 698 15.80 -7.70 2.76
C SER A 698 14.69 -7.43 3.79
N GLY A 699 13.72 -6.56 3.50
CA GLY A 699 12.62 -6.18 4.41
C GLY A 699 12.97 -5.05 5.36
N ARG A 700 12.19 -3.97 5.34
CA ARG A 700 12.30 -2.90 6.33
C ARG A 700 11.97 -3.44 7.72
N ALA A 701 12.65 -2.92 8.73
CA ALA A 701 12.66 -3.49 10.07
C ALA A 701 11.30 -3.48 10.78
N TRP A 702 10.35 -2.64 10.37
CA TRP A 702 9.05 -2.56 11.02
C TRP A 702 8.18 -3.79 10.73
N ASP A 703 8.08 -4.22 9.48
CA ASP A 703 7.04 -5.16 9.03
C ASP A 703 7.46 -6.03 7.81
N GLY A 704 8.76 -6.02 7.48
CA GLY A 704 9.32 -6.80 6.39
C GLY A 704 9.00 -6.31 4.98
N GLU A 705 8.36 -5.15 4.80
CA GLU A 705 8.12 -4.58 3.47
C GLU A 705 9.45 -4.45 2.69
N ASN A 706 9.52 -4.99 1.47
CA ASN A 706 10.73 -5.04 0.65
C ASN A 706 10.49 -4.61 -0.81
N TYR A 707 9.76 -3.51 -0.98
CA TYR A 707 9.21 -3.10 -2.27
C TYR A 707 10.15 -2.23 -3.13
N ASN A 708 10.03 -2.35 -4.46
CA ASN A 708 10.62 -1.43 -5.44
C ASN A 708 9.74 -0.18 -5.64
N VAL A 709 9.70 0.68 -4.62
CA VAL A 709 8.78 1.82 -4.56
C VAL A 709 9.50 3.15 -4.40
N GLY A 710 10.83 3.14 -4.46
CA GLY A 710 11.68 4.32 -4.39
C GLY A 710 11.80 5.03 -5.74
N PHE A 711 11.94 6.36 -5.70
CA PHE A 711 12.58 7.11 -6.78
C PHE A 711 14.09 6.86 -6.85
N VAL A 712 14.70 6.42 -5.74
CA VAL A 712 16.10 6.01 -5.65
C VAL A 712 16.25 4.61 -5.05
N THR A 713 17.31 3.91 -5.48
CA THR A 713 17.68 2.59 -4.97
C THR A 713 18.26 2.65 -3.55
N VAL A 714 18.52 1.48 -2.95
CA VAL A 714 19.30 1.36 -1.69
C VAL A 714 20.70 1.97 -1.78
N ALA A 715 21.25 2.11 -2.99
CA ALA A 715 22.55 2.73 -3.24
C ALA A 715 22.47 4.25 -3.52
N ASP A 716 21.29 4.85 -3.32
CA ASP A 716 21.01 6.27 -3.61
C ASP A 716 21.15 6.63 -5.10
N GLU A 717 20.86 5.68 -5.98
CA GLU A 717 20.88 5.87 -7.43
C GLU A 717 19.45 6.13 -7.94
N PRO A 718 19.17 7.21 -8.69
CA PRO A 718 17.84 7.46 -9.22
C PRO A 718 17.44 6.49 -10.34
N TYR A 719 16.17 6.08 -10.35
CA TYR A 719 15.60 5.33 -11.47
C TYR A 719 15.37 6.24 -12.68
N GLY A 720 16.26 6.16 -13.67
CA GLY A 720 16.28 7.04 -14.84
C GLY A 720 14.92 7.17 -15.56
N PRO A 721 14.23 6.07 -15.92
CA PRO A 721 12.92 6.15 -16.58
C PRO A 721 11.85 6.85 -15.73
N LEU A 722 11.80 6.59 -14.43
CA LEU A 722 10.84 7.22 -13.52
C LEU A 722 11.13 8.72 -13.32
N VAL A 723 12.41 9.11 -13.22
CA VAL A 723 12.83 10.52 -13.18
C VAL A 723 12.45 11.24 -14.47
N ALA A 724 12.72 10.65 -15.63
CA ALA A 724 12.36 11.23 -16.92
C ALA A 724 10.84 11.41 -17.06
N ALA A 725 10.06 10.44 -16.57
CA ALA A 725 8.61 10.51 -16.52
C ALA A 725 8.11 11.66 -15.61
N ALA A 726 8.70 11.83 -14.44
CA ALA A 726 8.40 12.95 -13.53
C ALA A 726 8.73 14.30 -14.17
N GLN A 727 9.89 14.44 -14.80
CA GLN A 727 10.27 15.67 -15.51
C GLN A 727 9.31 16.01 -16.65
N ALA A 728 8.91 15.01 -17.45
CA ALA A 728 7.96 15.19 -18.54
C ALA A 728 6.58 15.63 -18.04
N LEU A 729 6.05 14.95 -17.01
CA LEU A 729 4.78 15.30 -16.36
C LEU A 729 4.80 16.71 -15.77
N ASN A 730 5.82 17.03 -14.98
CA ASN A 730 5.89 18.31 -14.30
C ASN A 730 6.06 19.47 -15.30
N ARG A 731 6.66 19.24 -16.48
CA ARG A 731 6.77 20.27 -17.53
C ARG A 731 5.41 20.64 -18.13
N GLU A 732 4.49 19.68 -18.25
CA GLU A 732 3.14 19.91 -18.80
C GLU A 732 2.08 20.21 -17.74
N LEU A 733 2.40 20.08 -16.45
CA LEU A 733 1.48 20.15 -15.31
C LEU A 733 0.49 21.33 -15.36
N TYR A 734 1.00 22.57 -15.29
CA TYR A 734 0.14 23.74 -15.21
C TYR A 734 -0.60 24.05 -16.52
N PRO A 735 0.05 23.98 -17.70
CA PRO A 735 -0.67 24.10 -18.97
C PRO A 735 -1.79 23.06 -19.13
N ARG A 736 -1.58 21.81 -18.71
CA ARG A 736 -2.62 20.77 -18.75
C ARG A 736 -3.77 21.09 -17.80
N ARG A 737 -3.45 21.40 -16.54
CA ARG A 737 -4.44 21.65 -15.48
C ARG A 737 -5.26 22.92 -15.72
N TYR A 738 -4.60 24.01 -16.10
CA TYR A 738 -5.16 25.37 -16.06
C TYR A 738 -5.09 26.12 -17.41
N GLY A 739 -4.41 25.58 -18.42
CA GLY A 739 -4.21 26.23 -19.71
C GLY A 739 -5.39 26.07 -20.69
N GLN A 740 -6.27 25.09 -20.49
CA GLN A 740 -7.48 24.94 -21.28
C GLN A 740 -8.57 25.84 -20.69
N LYS A 741 -8.94 26.91 -21.40
CA LYS A 741 -10.18 27.64 -21.10
C LYS A 741 -11.33 26.72 -21.47
N ASN A 742 -12.19 26.42 -20.50
CA ASN A 742 -13.50 25.86 -20.79
C ASN A 742 -14.28 26.93 -21.58
N ASP A 743 -14.37 26.76 -22.90
CA ASP A 743 -15.26 27.54 -23.77
C ASP A 743 -16.74 27.20 -23.49
#